data_AF-A0AA36MSJ9-F1
#
_entry.id   AF-A0AA36MSJ9-F1
#
_cell.length_a   1.000
_cell.length_b   1.000
_cell.length_c   1.000
_cell.angle_alpha   90.00
_cell.angle_beta   90.00
_cell.angle_gamma   90.00
#
_symmetry.space_group_name_H-M   'P 1'
#
loop_
_entity.id
_entity.type
_entity.pdbx_description
1 polymer ?
#
loop_
_entity_poly.entity_id
_entity_poly.type
_entity_poly.pdbx_seq_one_letter_code
_entity_poly.pdbx_strand_id
1 'polypeptide(L)'
;MREVSNPLGVIDELFSPFSDANDSNSRPPREWREKAHFIRALELEDEENFEKVPCLNEAPETPQLSLVRYRCMVQDVFEPEWYATHLLETEGESGEGGASGSRLVTTKYREVCSCQEGKVLRDLGRRGLGTRGAYYCVPLPAESSWARLKDSSEESPQAKRPKHGSRNFPLPWEEDKGVACVVKLYDDHAVHQPAHSTGKGANRKTGPHSQEELLKVCDTVEILGVLCHDPLESPCYRLHGLVIRKLPFYHPMLAFSPQWLSEERLASAFQRRLPFGAVQIARQNAHEALSKALGNDALAAEYVLALLISRVYGHSGSMPLGRWSLNISRWGTAGGDGVSVAALVEAISQLVPRVLRLPVTAETLCQSNWRPWKDFDANRLRAGQLQLASGTLLVLDECGMTPGNLDERGVRATQAIEALASDQLLVCDFNSYEVQIPLEVNCLFISQGTSIFKPDLVLPLQPSAPSPASALSASAVHALRFWLGLVTRRTQALRVPPPVMTAFSEDFARLRSRGTALRQQTLHAWVALARAVCFTHGEDELTVDRWRSVFAMEEELRTRDAEQSLLDAAEVARSRSNIQRARGQDKDLLEEAYKIQEESRMEEENAQGVAAAFAATLQQFNGQSEGASSCSGLVCGGNGYCDEDSQGARCKCKAGYQGTGFVCNPAAGFAEHPLISAAGAKPTQVADLHVSSLSGNGVAVAFRDPSRRNRGFVVLGTALDGGMRWSAPALISASSPVFGPVLVELDQAGGLAVAYRTTKDRGGDGMLLCGRRDAENRVQLGPARVFSHYQAQAMTLIALPQNRVAVLFSEHQPVTGAEAEHFGTSLLAEMSDSKDAMMPKLLGKYHFAKGAVTRITAAPLSSKTFAIAFRQSRESAAYREASVSLAELWGTELVFTTSPTSLEPGRGQIWARSVAGLGDGAFAYTYHSGAEQVTKQAVLRLHPQSHRLEMLQEPQVVAEGFSPFVSTVSTVHREVHQFQPQRGQRIRAEAQPQGHRFFTFIGGEGAKGRGRLCGVSAGLPDRCQDVGASSKEVLSVASALLSDGRVFLLTSSASGTPHYALVGLGSA
;
A
#
# COMPACT_ATOMS: atom_id res chain seq x y z
N MET A 1 -46.45 -17.61 1.96
CA MET A 1 -45.63 -17.78 3.18
C MET A 1 -45.59 -16.46 3.92
N ARG A 2 -45.79 -16.48 5.24
CA ARG A 2 -45.95 -15.27 6.06
C ARG A 2 -44.66 -14.46 6.12
N GLU A 3 -43.53 -15.13 6.08
CA GLU A 3 -42.17 -14.61 6.07
C GLU A 3 -41.92 -13.74 4.83
N VAL A 4 -42.56 -14.03 3.69
CA VAL A 4 -42.41 -13.26 2.46
C VAL A 4 -43.41 -12.09 2.40
N SER A 5 -44.67 -12.33 2.74
CA SER A 5 -45.74 -11.32 2.62
C SER A 5 -45.86 -10.37 3.82
N ASN A 6 -45.40 -10.78 5.00
CA ASN A 6 -45.42 -10.00 6.24
C ASN A 6 -44.17 -10.30 7.11
N PRO A 7 -42.95 -10.04 6.62
CA PRO A 7 -41.71 -10.26 7.35
C PRO A 7 -41.65 -9.48 8.68
N LEU A 8 -42.15 -8.23 8.71
CA LEU A 8 -42.10 -7.40 9.91
C LEU A 8 -42.93 -7.97 11.06
N GLY A 9 -44.11 -8.53 10.78
CA GLY A 9 -44.91 -9.21 11.79
C GLY A 9 -44.21 -10.42 12.40
N VAL A 10 -43.44 -11.17 11.60
CA VAL A 10 -42.62 -12.29 12.09
C VAL A 10 -41.46 -11.76 12.95
N ILE A 11 -40.79 -10.69 12.52
CA ILE A 11 -39.73 -10.03 13.29
C ILE A 11 -40.24 -9.55 14.65
N ASP A 12 -41.43 -8.95 14.70
CA ASP A 12 -42.08 -8.47 15.92
C ASP A 12 -42.44 -9.63 16.87
N GLU A 13 -42.92 -10.76 16.35
CA GLU A 13 -43.19 -11.96 17.15
C GLU A 13 -41.90 -12.56 17.74
N LEU A 14 -40.82 -12.61 16.97
CA LEU A 14 -39.53 -13.09 17.47
C LEU A 14 -38.92 -12.15 18.52
N PHE A 15 -39.27 -10.86 18.46
CA PHE A 15 -38.82 -9.85 19.43
C PHE A 15 -39.67 -9.81 20.71
N SER A 16 -40.91 -10.30 20.69
CA SER A 16 -41.84 -10.20 21.83
C SER A 16 -41.30 -10.70 23.18
N PRO A 17 -40.44 -11.74 23.27
CA PRO A 17 -39.85 -12.17 24.54
C PRO A 17 -38.92 -11.14 25.19
N PHE A 18 -38.49 -10.11 24.45
CA PHE A 18 -37.60 -9.04 24.91
C PHE A 18 -38.34 -7.70 25.08
N SER A 19 -39.68 -7.72 25.02
CA SER A 19 -40.51 -6.51 25.01
C SER A 19 -40.80 -5.93 26.41
N ASP A 20 -40.43 -6.62 27.49
CA ASP A 20 -40.69 -6.18 28.86
C ASP A 20 -39.82 -4.97 29.26
N ALA A 21 -40.44 -3.80 29.42
CA ALA A 21 -39.72 -2.56 29.75
C ALA A 21 -39.35 -2.42 31.24
N ASN A 22 -39.86 -3.30 32.11
CA ASN A 22 -39.66 -3.25 33.56
C ASN A 22 -38.35 -3.89 34.05
N ASP A 23 -37.63 -4.63 33.19
CA ASP A 23 -36.34 -5.21 33.53
C ASP A 23 -35.21 -4.20 33.26
N SER A 24 -34.97 -3.30 34.23
CA SER A 24 -34.05 -2.17 34.07
C SER A 24 -32.58 -2.54 33.86
N ASN A 25 -32.23 -3.83 33.96
CA ASN A 25 -30.87 -4.35 33.83
C ASN A 25 -30.61 -5.15 32.54
N SER A 26 -31.62 -5.46 31.71
CA SER A 26 -31.43 -6.24 30.48
C SER A 26 -31.68 -5.40 29.22
N ARG A 27 -30.61 -5.06 28.50
CA ARG A 27 -30.73 -4.52 27.13
C ARG A 27 -31.11 -5.68 26.21
N PRO A 28 -32.11 -5.54 25.31
CA PRO A 28 -32.38 -6.56 24.30
C PRO A 28 -31.10 -6.92 23.54
N PRO A 29 -30.88 -8.20 23.21
CA PRO A 29 -29.70 -8.60 22.45
C PRO A 29 -29.69 -7.90 21.09
N ARG A 30 -28.48 -7.69 20.53
CA ARG A 30 -28.36 -7.10 19.19
C ARG A 30 -29.08 -7.95 18.15
N GLU A 31 -28.88 -9.27 18.17
CA GLU A 31 -29.62 -10.22 17.32
C GLU A 31 -30.46 -11.14 18.22
N TRP A 32 -31.68 -11.46 17.80
CA TRP A 32 -32.61 -12.34 18.51
C TRP A 32 -33.03 -13.57 17.68
N ARG A 33 -32.10 -14.03 16.83
CA ARG A 33 -32.23 -15.20 15.91
C ARG A 33 -33.22 -14.98 14.78
N GLU A 34 -33.56 -13.75 14.46
CA GLU A 34 -34.40 -13.40 13.33
C GLU A 34 -33.80 -13.91 12.02
N LYS A 35 -32.50 -13.72 11.78
CA LYS A 35 -31.85 -14.20 10.54
C LYS A 35 -31.91 -15.73 10.42
N ALA A 36 -31.55 -16.42 11.50
CA ALA A 36 -31.59 -17.89 11.55
C ALA A 36 -33.00 -18.45 11.35
N HIS A 37 -34.04 -17.73 11.79
CA HIS A 37 -35.42 -18.10 11.53
C HIS A 37 -35.75 -18.04 10.05
N PHE A 38 -35.47 -16.94 9.35
CA PHE A 38 -35.78 -16.80 7.92
C PHE A 38 -34.98 -17.80 7.06
N ILE A 39 -33.71 -18.05 7.38
CA ILE A 39 -32.90 -19.07 6.68
C ILE A 39 -33.54 -20.45 6.79
N ARG A 40 -34.00 -20.82 7.99
CA ARG A 40 -34.61 -22.13 8.24
C ARG A 40 -36.03 -22.23 7.66
N ALA A 41 -36.86 -21.22 7.89
CA ALA A 41 -38.28 -21.23 7.53
C ALA A 41 -38.49 -21.23 6.01
N LEU A 42 -37.63 -20.53 5.28
CA LEU A 42 -37.65 -20.48 3.82
C LEU A 42 -36.69 -21.48 3.17
N GLU A 43 -35.99 -22.31 3.98
CA GLU A 43 -35.00 -23.28 3.52
C GLU A 43 -34.00 -22.66 2.52
N LEU A 44 -33.49 -21.47 2.84
CA LEU A 44 -32.68 -20.65 1.92
C LEU A 44 -31.33 -21.29 1.55
N GLU A 45 -30.96 -22.41 2.15
CA GLU A 45 -29.80 -23.20 1.75
C GLU A 45 -30.02 -23.89 0.40
N ASP A 46 -31.28 -24.16 0.04
CA ASP A 46 -31.70 -24.63 -1.28
C ASP A 46 -31.91 -23.45 -2.24
N GLU A 47 -31.20 -23.46 -3.37
CA GLU A 47 -31.28 -22.38 -4.35
C GLU A 47 -32.66 -22.31 -5.02
N GLU A 48 -33.33 -23.43 -5.23
CA GLU A 48 -34.67 -23.43 -5.82
C GLU A 48 -35.67 -22.71 -4.92
N ASN A 49 -35.49 -22.80 -3.60
CA ASN A 49 -36.30 -22.07 -2.63
C ASN A 49 -35.90 -20.60 -2.53
N PHE A 50 -34.61 -20.30 -2.66
CA PHE A 50 -34.12 -18.93 -2.69
C PHE A 50 -34.65 -18.14 -3.91
N GLU A 51 -34.65 -18.75 -5.10
CA GLU A 51 -35.17 -18.13 -6.34
C GLU A 51 -36.68 -17.84 -6.31
N LYS A 52 -37.45 -18.57 -5.49
CA LYS A 52 -38.89 -18.32 -5.29
C LYS A 52 -39.18 -17.01 -4.57
N VAL A 53 -38.19 -16.41 -3.90
CA VAL A 53 -38.36 -15.08 -3.29
C VAL A 53 -38.42 -14.00 -4.40
N PRO A 54 -39.38 -13.06 -4.37
CA PRO A 54 -39.50 -12.01 -5.38
C PRO A 54 -38.22 -11.17 -5.51
N CYS A 55 -37.84 -10.85 -6.75
CA CYS A 55 -36.64 -10.05 -7.03
C CYS A 55 -36.95 -8.62 -7.42
N LEU A 56 -36.33 -7.65 -6.74
CA LEU A 56 -36.48 -6.23 -7.05
C LEU A 56 -35.98 -5.88 -8.46
N ASN A 57 -34.98 -6.62 -8.99
CA ASN A 57 -34.49 -6.43 -10.35
C ASN A 57 -35.53 -6.80 -11.43
N GLU A 58 -36.48 -7.68 -11.12
CA GLU A 58 -37.47 -8.22 -12.07
C GLU A 58 -38.84 -7.54 -11.90
N ALA A 59 -39.24 -7.28 -10.66
CA ALA A 59 -40.56 -6.76 -10.31
C ALA A 59 -40.43 -5.50 -9.44
N PRO A 60 -40.20 -4.32 -10.04
CA PRO A 60 -40.09 -3.06 -9.28
C PRO A 60 -41.42 -2.66 -8.59
N GLU A 61 -42.54 -3.25 -9.02
CA GLU A 61 -43.87 -3.07 -8.42
C GLU A 61 -44.13 -3.99 -7.22
N THR A 62 -43.10 -4.66 -6.69
CA THR A 62 -43.25 -5.57 -5.55
C THR A 62 -43.89 -4.86 -4.34
N PRO A 63 -44.86 -5.48 -3.64
CA PRO A 63 -45.57 -4.83 -2.53
C PRO A 63 -44.62 -4.31 -1.44
N GLN A 64 -44.95 -3.14 -0.88
CA GLN A 64 -44.23 -2.57 0.25
C GLN A 64 -44.24 -3.51 1.46
N LEU A 65 -43.19 -3.42 2.29
CA LEU A 65 -43.02 -4.18 3.52
C LEU A 65 -42.96 -5.71 3.33
N SER A 66 -42.75 -6.16 2.09
CA SER A 66 -42.53 -7.57 1.77
C SER A 66 -41.04 -7.92 1.73
N LEU A 67 -40.73 -9.21 1.81
CA LEU A 67 -39.37 -9.73 1.71
C LEU A 67 -39.00 -9.90 0.24
N VAL A 68 -37.90 -9.30 -0.19
CA VAL A 68 -37.41 -9.35 -1.58
C VAL A 68 -35.93 -9.67 -1.64
N ARG A 69 -35.50 -10.27 -2.75
CA ARG A 69 -34.08 -10.38 -3.13
C ARG A 69 -33.71 -9.23 -4.06
N TYR A 70 -32.47 -8.75 -3.97
CA TYR A 70 -31.91 -7.72 -4.82
C TYR A 70 -30.47 -8.04 -5.17
N ARG A 71 -30.20 -8.27 -6.47
CA ARG A 71 -28.87 -8.49 -7.01
C ARG A 71 -28.29 -7.16 -7.48
N CYS A 72 -27.19 -6.75 -6.88
CA CYS A 72 -26.64 -5.43 -7.09
C CYS A 72 -25.12 -5.35 -6.91
N MET A 73 -24.54 -4.26 -7.41
CA MET A 73 -23.20 -3.80 -7.11
C MET A 73 -23.30 -2.63 -6.11
N VAL A 74 -22.40 -2.58 -5.14
CA VAL A 74 -22.25 -1.42 -4.25
C VAL A 74 -21.53 -0.29 -5.00
N GLN A 75 -22.22 0.81 -5.27
CA GLN A 75 -21.66 1.96 -5.96
C GLN A 75 -21.11 3.03 -5.00
N ASP A 76 -21.73 3.20 -3.83
CA ASP A 76 -21.25 4.11 -2.79
C ASP A 76 -21.45 3.50 -1.40
N VAL A 77 -20.55 3.85 -0.48
CA VAL A 77 -20.62 3.47 0.93
C VAL A 77 -20.80 4.76 1.72
N PHE A 78 -21.97 4.95 2.31
CA PHE A 78 -22.25 6.12 3.13
C PHE A 78 -21.70 5.95 4.55
N GLU A 79 -21.59 7.07 5.27
CA GLU A 79 -21.30 7.04 6.69
C GLU A 79 -22.36 6.24 7.45
N PRO A 80 -21.99 5.49 8.51
CA PRO A 80 -22.95 4.75 9.31
C PRO A 80 -24.03 5.68 9.92
N GLU A 81 -25.29 5.28 9.78
CA GLU A 81 -26.43 6.01 10.33
C GLU A 81 -26.65 5.64 11.79
N TRP A 82 -26.90 6.64 12.63
CA TRP A 82 -27.43 6.43 13.98
C TRP A 82 -28.95 6.30 13.91
N TYR A 83 -29.51 5.29 14.56
CA TYR A 83 -30.95 5.09 14.64
C TYR A 83 -31.36 4.59 16.03
N ALA A 84 -32.60 4.90 16.43
CA ALA A 84 -33.18 4.33 17.64
C ALA A 84 -33.53 2.87 17.37
N THR A 85 -32.78 1.91 17.94
CA THR A 85 -32.97 0.45 17.82
C THR A 85 -34.30 -0.04 18.37
N HIS A 86 -34.77 0.59 19.44
CA HIS A 86 -36.03 0.26 20.10
C HIS A 86 -36.67 1.53 20.65
N LEU A 87 -38.00 1.57 20.63
CA LEU A 87 -38.82 2.65 21.18
C LEU A 87 -39.67 2.09 22.33
N LEU A 88 -40.03 2.95 23.28
CA LEU A 88 -40.96 2.61 24.35
C LEU A 88 -42.38 2.96 23.93
N GLU A 89 -43.25 1.97 23.84
CA GLU A 89 -44.68 2.18 23.64
C GLU A 89 -45.37 2.30 25.00
N THR A 90 -46.08 3.41 25.23
CA THR A 90 -46.87 3.68 26.44
C THR A 90 -48.30 4.05 26.07
N GLU A 91 -49.23 3.98 27.02
CA GLU A 91 -50.57 4.52 26.81
C GLU A 91 -50.53 6.05 26.59
N GLY A 92 -51.44 6.56 25.76
CA GLY A 92 -51.62 7.99 25.54
C GLY A 92 -52.17 8.69 26.80
N GLU A 93 -52.02 10.01 26.87
CA GLU A 93 -52.33 10.85 28.05
C GLU A 93 -53.84 10.96 28.40
N SER A 94 -54.68 10.00 27.99
CA SER A 94 -56.14 10.06 28.09
C SER A 94 -56.78 8.85 28.78
N GLY A 95 -56.05 8.17 29.68
CA GLY A 95 -56.60 7.07 30.49
C GLY A 95 -56.07 7.06 31.92
N GLU A 96 -56.85 7.58 32.87
CA GLU A 96 -56.64 7.34 34.29
C GLU A 96 -57.02 5.88 34.62
N GLY A 97 -56.03 4.99 34.68
CA GLY A 97 -56.25 3.64 35.20
C GLY A 97 -55.20 2.60 34.84
N GLY A 98 -54.20 2.44 35.72
CA GLY A 98 -53.42 1.19 35.83
C GLY A 98 -52.04 1.21 35.18
N ALA A 99 -51.00 1.12 36.01
CA ALA A 99 -49.61 0.91 35.61
C ALA A 99 -49.38 -0.52 35.07
N SER A 100 -49.94 -0.85 33.91
CA SER A 100 -49.73 -2.14 33.26
C SER A 100 -49.68 -2.00 31.74
N GLY A 101 -48.47 -1.92 31.17
CA GLY A 101 -48.30 -2.16 29.73
C GLY A 101 -47.27 -1.32 28.98
N SER A 102 -46.21 -0.80 29.61
CA SER A 102 -45.09 -0.26 28.84
C SER A 102 -44.31 -1.38 28.17
N ARG A 103 -44.15 -1.34 26.85
CA ARG A 103 -43.41 -2.36 26.09
C ARG A 103 -42.37 -1.75 25.16
N LEU A 104 -41.27 -2.48 24.95
CA LEU A 104 -40.28 -2.14 23.94
C LEU A 104 -40.74 -2.62 22.57
N VAL A 105 -40.60 -1.77 21.56
CA VAL A 105 -40.89 -2.05 20.16
C VAL A 105 -39.62 -1.87 19.35
N THR A 106 -39.25 -2.86 18.53
CA THR A 106 -38.08 -2.76 17.66
C THR A 106 -38.35 -1.92 16.42
N THR A 107 -37.34 -1.17 15.98
CA THR A 107 -37.36 -0.40 14.72
C THR A 107 -36.47 -1.03 13.65
N LYS A 108 -35.90 -2.20 13.93
CA LYS A 108 -35.09 -2.89 12.94
C LYS A 108 -35.93 -3.26 11.72
N TYR A 109 -35.27 -3.23 10.57
CA TYR A 109 -35.80 -3.58 9.27
C TYR A 109 -36.98 -2.72 8.75
N ARG A 110 -37.21 -1.54 9.33
CA ARG A 110 -38.25 -0.58 8.89
C ARG A 110 -37.73 0.86 8.87
N GLU A 111 -38.37 1.70 8.05
CA GLU A 111 -38.11 3.15 8.03
C GLU A 111 -38.96 3.89 9.07
N VAL A 112 -40.25 3.54 9.16
CA VAL A 112 -41.21 4.16 10.07
C VAL A 112 -41.76 3.10 11.03
N CYS A 113 -41.94 3.47 12.30
CA CYS A 113 -42.58 2.64 13.31
C CYS A 113 -43.89 3.30 13.74
N SER A 114 -45.02 2.59 13.60
CA SER A 114 -46.33 3.03 14.04
C SER A 114 -46.73 2.31 15.33
N CYS A 115 -47.36 3.02 16.27
CA CYS A 115 -47.96 2.42 17.46
C CYS A 115 -49.42 2.04 17.22
N GLN A 116 -49.97 1.22 18.12
CA GLN A 116 -51.40 0.91 18.14
C GLN A 116 -52.23 2.16 18.51
N GLU A 117 -53.47 2.22 18.03
CA GLU A 117 -54.40 3.32 18.29
C GLU A 117 -54.57 3.55 19.81
N GLY A 118 -54.37 4.78 20.27
CA GLY A 118 -54.41 5.15 21.69
C GLY A 118 -53.08 5.02 22.46
N LYS A 119 -51.99 4.59 21.81
CA LYS A 119 -50.64 4.52 22.40
C LYS A 119 -49.68 5.55 21.79
N VAL A 120 -48.56 5.79 22.45
CA VAL A 120 -47.52 6.75 22.05
C VAL A 120 -46.14 6.09 22.10
N LEU A 121 -45.31 6.33 21.08
CA LEU A 121 -43.91 5.92 21.06
C LEU A 121 -43.02 7.01 21.67
N ARG A 122 -42.14 6.63 22.59
CA ARG A 122 -41.15 7.51 23.23
C ARG A 122 -39.73 7.01 22.98
N ASP A 123 -38.82 7.93 22.68
CA ASP A 123 -37.39 7.64 22.52
C ASP A 123 -36.74 7.35 23.89
N LEU A 124 -35.84 6.36 23.92
CA LEU A 124 -35.07 5.97 25.11
C LEU A 124 -33.75 6.74 25.25
N GLY A 125 -33.50 7.73 24.39
CA GLY A 125 -32.26 8.48 24.26
C GLY A 125 -31.08 7.56 23.94
N ARG A 126 -29.90 7.85 24.50
CA ARG A 126 -28.67 7.08 24.25
C ARG A 126 -28.80 5.56 24.52
N ARG A 127 -29.71 5.15 25.41
CA ARG A 127 -29.93 3.73 25.75
C ARG A 127 -30.60 2.95 24.61
N GLY A 128 -31.35 3.63 23.75
CA GLY A 128 -32.03 3.07 22.60
C GLY A 128 -31.25 3.19 21.29
N LEU A 129 -30.09 3.84 21.25
CA LEU A 129 -29.37 4.09 20.00
C LEU A 129 -28.49 2.90 19.54
N GLY A 130 -28.43 2.72 18.23
CA GLY A 130 -27.51 1.83 17.53
C GLY A 130 -27.06 2.43 16.20
N THR A 131 -26.12 1.76 15.55
CA THR A 131 -25.59 2.16 14.25
C THR A 131 -25.98 1.14 13.17
N ARG A 132 -26.22 1.59 11.95
CA ARG A 132 -26.45 0.74 10.78
C ARG A 132 -25.65 1.26 9.58
N GLY A 133 -25.24 0.36 8.69
CA GLY A 133 -24.55 0.71 7.46
C GLY A 133 -25.56 1.13 6.40
N ALA A 134 -25.21 2.11 5.58
CA ALA A 134 -26.02 2.58 4.47
C ALA A 134 -25.19 2.51 3.18
N TYR A 135 -25.72 1.80 2.18
CA TYR A 135 -25.01 1.49 0.94
C TYR A 135 -25.86 1.92 -0.24
N TYR A 136 -25.27 2.62 -1.20
CA TYR A 136 -25.93 2.94 -2.46
C TYR A 136 -25.67 1.81 -3.45
N CYS A 137 -26.71 1.05 -3.75
CA CYS A 137 -26.59 -0.17 -4.54
C CYS A 137 -27.33 -0.04 -5.86
N VAL A 138 -26.69 -0.56 -6.90
CA VAL A 138 -27.13 -0.44 -8.29
C VAL A 138 -27.26 -1.82 -8.92
N PRO A 139 -28.16 -2.04 -9.89
CA PRO A 139 -28.11 -3.22 -10.76
C PRO A 139 -26.70 -3.42 -11.31
N LEU A 140 -26.34 -4.67 -11.60
CA LEU A 140 -24.98 -4.97 -12.07
C LEU A 140 -24.72 -4.24 -13.40
N PRO A 141 -23.67 -3.40 -13.48
CA PRO A 141 -23.41 -2.65 -14.70
C PRO A 141 -22.91 -3.57 -15.81
N ALA A 142 -23.15 -3.15 -17.05
CA ALA A 142 -22.70 -3.80 -18.27
C ALA A 142 -23.26 -5.20 -18.51
N GLU A 143 -24.42 -5.55 -17.93
CA GLU A 143 -25.04 -6.86 -18.15
C GLU A 143 -25.55 -7.04 -19.58
N SER A 144 -25.13 -8.16 -20.18
CA SER A 144 -25.66 -8.68 -21.45
C SER A 144 -27.15 -9.01 -21.31
N SER A 145 -27.92 -8.88 -22.40
CA SER A 145 -29.38 -9.08 -22.39
C SER A 145 -29.81 -10.42 -21.79
N TRP A 146 -29.13 -11.51 -22.16
CA TRP A 146 -29.44 -12.85 -21.65
C TRP A 146 -29.09 -13.07 -20.18
N ALA A 147 -28.21 -12.25 -19.61
CA ALA A 147 -27.76 -12.36 -18.22
C ALA A 147 -28.64 -11.56 -17.24
N ARG A 148 -29.43 -10.62 -17.77
CA ARG A 148 -30.45 -9.91 -17.01
C ARG A 148 -31.56 -10.87 -16.62
N LEU A 149 -32.14 -10.67 -15.45
CA LEU A 149 -33.13 -11.58 -14.88
C LEU A 149 -34.49 -11.64 -15.62
N LYS A 150 -34.72 -10.76 -16.60
CA LYS A 150 -35.62 -10.89 -17.77
C LYS A 150 -35.65 -9.55 -18.51
N ASP A 151 -35.54 -9.59 -19.84
CA ASP A 151 -36.10 -8.53 -20.69
C ASP A 151 -37.60 -8.83 -20.82
N SER A 152 -38.47 -7.93 -20.35
CA SER A 152 -39.88 -7.91 -20.76
C SER A 152 -39.91 -7.61 -22.26
N SER A 153 -39.89 -8.66 -23.08
CA SER A 153 -40.13 -8.61 -24.53
C SER A 153 -41.61 -8.46 -24.87
N GLU A 154 -42.41 -7.97 -23.92
CA GLU A 154 -43.70 -7.35 -24.21
C GLU A 154 -43.54 -5.86 -23.93
N GLU A 155 -43.71 -5.04 -24.97
CA GLU A 155 -43.97 -3.61 -24.84
C GLU A 155 -45.25 -3.42 -24.01
N SER A 156 -45.12 -3.43 -22.69
CA SER A 156 -46.13 -2.87 -21.80
C SER A 156 -46.23 -1.37 -22.12
N PRO A 157 -47.44 -0.82 -22.33
CA PRO A 157 -47.61 0.57 -22.72
C PRO A 157 -46.93 1.46 -21.69
N GLN A 158 -46.08 2.37 -22.18
CA GLN A 158 -45.26 3.32 -21.42
C GLN A 158 -45.97 3.91 -20.19
N ALA A 159 -45.93 3.19 -19.07
CA ALA A 159 -46.04 3.80 -17.76
C ALA A 159 -44.72 4.54 -17.58
N LYS A 160 -44.75 5.88 -17.67
CA LYS A 160 -43.61 6.74 -17.43
C LYS A 160 -42.99 6.36 -16.08
N ARG A 161 -41.91 5.58 -16.09
CA ARG A 161 -41.10 5.32 -14.91
C ARG A 161 -40.70 6.70 -14.36
N PRO A 162 -40.90 6.98 -13.07
CA PRO A 162 -40.62 8.30 -12.52
C PRO A 162 -39.16 8.64 -12.85
N LYS A 163 -38.93 9.79 -13.49
CA LYS A 163 -37.58 10.33 -13.68
C LYS A 163 -37.01 10.61 -12.29
N HIS A 164 -36.35 9.63 -11.69
CA HIS A 164 -35.77 9.77 -10.38
C HIS A 164 -34.68 10.85 -10.47
N GLY A 165 -34.92 11.99 -9.82
CA GLY A 165 -33.96 13.10 -9.70
C GLY A 165 -32.74 12.77 -8.84
N SER A 166 -32.26 11.51 -8.85
CA SER A 166 -31.08 11.08 -8.09
C SER A 166 -29.84 11.29 -8.95
N ARG A 167 -29.13 12.38 -8.66
CA ARG A 167 -27.91 12.88 -9.32
C ARG A 167 -26.68 11.93 -9.23
N ASN A 168 -26.84 10.61 -9.28
CA ASN A 168 -25.71 9.67 -9.32
C ASN A 168 -26.05 8.26 -9.83
N PHE A 169 -27.28 8.05 -10.30
CA PHE A 169 -27.67 6.78 -10.91
C PHE A 169 -28.59 6.99 -12.09
N PRO A 170 -28.45 6.18 -13.15
CA PRO A 170 -27.39 5.17 -13.35
C PRO A 170 -26.05 5.76 -13.80
N LEU A 171 -25.04 4.88 -13.95
CA LEU A 171 -23.82 5.23 -14.68
C LEU A 171 -24.21 5.89 -16.01
N PRO A 172 -23.44 6.87 -16.52
CA PRO A 172 -23.85 7.71 -17.66
C PRO A 172 -24.36 6.96 -18.91
N TRP A 173 -23.98 5.69 -19.11
CA TRP A 173 -24.37 4.85 -20.26
C TRP A 173 -25.47 3.83 -19.96
N GLU A 174 -26.04 3.82 -18.75
CA GLU A 174 -27.09 2.89 -18.31
C GLU A 174 -28.41 3.59 -17.97
N GLU A 175 -28.56 4.87 -18.33
CA GLU A 175 -29.80 5.65 -18.17
C GLU A 175 -31.00 4.80 -18.61
N ASP A 176 -31.94 4.57 -17.69
CA ASP A 176 -33.17 3.76 -17.81
C ASP A 176 -33.10 2.23 -17.52
N LYS A 177 -31.95 1.67 -17.12
CA LYS A 177 -31.81 0.22 -16.82
C LYS A 177 -31.80 -0.12 -15.32
N GLY A 178 -32.96 -0.56 -14.83
CA GLY A 178 -33.13 -1.12 -13.48
C GLY A 178 -33.37 -0.09 -12.37
N VAL A 179 -33.37 -0.55 -11.13
CA VAL A 179 -33.77 0.23 -9.95
C VAL A 179 -32.59 0.37 -9.00
N ALA A 180 -32.14 1.61 -8.72
CA ALA A 180 -31.22 1.86 -7.62
C ALA A 180 -31.94 1.76 -6.28
N CYS A 181 -31.20 1.28 -5.28
CA CYS A 181 -31.72 1.05 -3.95
C CYS A 181 -30.69 1.44 -2.89
N VAL A 182 -31.12 2.16 -1.86
CA VAL A 182 -30.34 2.36 -0.64
C VAL A 182 -30.53 1.12 0.24
N VAL A 183 -29.45 0.40 0.50
CA VAL A 183 -29.48 -0.79 1.33
C VAL A 183 -29.01 -0.43 2.74
N LYS A 184 -29.83 -0.78 3.74
CA LYS A 184 -29.54 -0.59 5.16
C LYS A 184 -29.22 -1.92 5.80
N LEU A 185 -28.01 -2.04 6.34
CA LEU A 185 -27.52 -3.27 6.97
C LEU A 185 -27.37 -3.08 8.47
N TYR A 186 -27.86 -4.06 9.22
CA TYR A 186 -27.94 -4.05 10.67
C TYR A 186 -26.87 -4.96 11.30
N ASP A 187 -26.35 -4.55 12.46
CA ASP A 187 -25.38 -5.29 13.29
C ASP A 187 -24.02 -5.55 12.60
N ASP A 188 -23.32 -6.64 12.94
CA ASP A 188 -21.90 -6.94 12.61
C ASP A 188 -21.54 -6.93 11.11
N HIS A 189 -22.53 -6.76 10.21
CA HIS A 189 -22.28 -6.49 8.79
C HIS A 189 -21.89 -5.02 8.48
N ALA A 190 -21.92 -4.11 9.46
CA ALA A 190 -21.84 -2.66 9.18
C ALA A 190 -20.77 -1.84 9.92
N VAL A 191 -20.30 -2.19 11.13
CA VAL A 191 -19.45 -1.25 11.91
C VAL A 191 -18.49 -1.94 12.91
N HIS A 192 -17.18 -1.71 12.76
CA HIS A 192 -16.25 -1.68 13.90
C HIS A 192 -16.28 -0.28 14.53
N GLN A 193 -16.73 -0.17 15.79
CA GLN A 193 -16.41 0.99 16.62
C GLN A 193 -15.06 0.74 17.33
N PRO A 194 -14.19 1.75 17.52
CA PRO A 194 -13.10 1.66 18.46
C PRO A 194 -13.69 1.54 19.88
N ALA A 195 -13.42 0.42 20.54
CA ALA A 195 -14.02 0.11 21.83
C ALA A 195 -13.55 1.06 22.93
N HIS A 196 -14.49 1.84 23.48
CA HIS A 196 -14.42 2.26 24.87
C HIS A 196 -14.43 1.02 25.76
N SER A 197 -13.40 0.87 26.59
CA SER A 197 -13.26 -0.20 27.56
C SER A 197 -14.24 -0.03 28.73
N THR A 198 -15.08 -1.02 28.95
CA THR A 198 -15.53 -1.41 30.30
C THR A 198 -15.89 -2.90 30.29
N GLY A 199 -15.42 -3.62 31.32
CA GLY A 199 -16.04 -4.89 31.72
C GLY A 199 -15.30 -6.16 31.36
N LYS A 200 -14.69 -6.77 32.38
CA LYS A 200 -14.08 -8.10 32.45
C LYS A 200 -15.00 -9.23 31.94
N GLY A 201 -14.37 -10.19 31.27
CA GLY A 201 -14.60 -11.63 31.50
C GLY A 201 -15.65 -12.33 30.63
N ALA A 202 -15.18 -13.16 29.68
CA ALA A 202 -15.61 -14.56 29.51
C ALA A 202 -14.96 -15.12 28.24
N ASN A 203 -14.08 -16.08 28.43
CA ASN A 203 -13.41 -16.83 27.38
C ASN A 203 -14.42 -17.82 26.79
N ARG A 204 -15.03 -17.52 25.63
CA ARG A 204 -15.88 -18.46 24.89
C ARG A 204 -15.30 -18.70 23.50
N LYS A 205 -14.53 -19.78 23.38
CA LYS A 205 -14.10 -20.35 22.09
C LYS A 205 -15.36 -20.70 21.29
N THR A 206 -15.64 -19.93 20.24
CA THR A 206 -16.52 -20.32 19.13
C THR A 206 -15.62 -20.68 17.94
N GLY A 207 -16.02 -21.69 17.16
CA GLY A 207 -15.27 -22.21 16.02
C GLY A 207 -15.09 -21.18 14.88
N PRO A 208 -14.50 -21.57 13.73
CA PRO A 208 -14.16 -20.66 12.65
C PRO A 208 -15.43 -20.25 11.89
N HIS A 209 -16.24 -19.38 12.48
CA HIS A 209 -17.20 -18.58 11.74
C HIS A 209 -16.47 -17.34 11.24
N SER A 210 -16.46 -17.19 9.92
CA SER A 210 -15.88 -16.10 9.15
C SER A 210 -16.10 -14.74 9.82
N GLN A 211 -15.02 -14.00 10.06
CA GLN A 211 -15.10 -12.55 10.24
C GLN A 211 -15.75 -11.98 8.97
N GLU A 212 -17.00 -11.57 9.03
CA GLU A 212 -17.71 -11.04 7.86
C GLU A 212 -17.21 -9.63 7.55
N GLU A 213 -16.42 -9.53 6.49
CA GLU A 213 -15.81 -8.29 6.01
C GLU A 213 -16.88 -7.33 5.43
N LEU A 214 -16.85 -6.06 5.84
CA LEU A 214 -17.75 -4.99 5.37
C LEU A 214 -17.86 -4.96 3.83
N LEU A 215 -19.01 -4.54 3.30
CA LEU A 215 -19.17 -4.33 1.86
C LEU A 215 -18.31 -3.16 1.39
N LYS A 216 -17.58 -3.36 0.29
CA LYS A 216 -16.74 -2.35 -0.35
C LYS A 216 -17.38 -1.85 -1.65
N VAL A 217 -16.92 -0.71 -2.14
CA VAL A 217 -17.30 -0.21 -3.47
C VAL A 217 -16.92 -1.26 -4.52
N CYS A 218 -17.79 -1.47 -5.51
CA CYS A 218 -17.74 -2.52 -6.53
C CYS A 218 -17.95 -3.96 -6.05
N ASP A 219 -18.24 -4.21 -4.76
CA ASP A 219 -18.69 -5.53 -4.32
C ASP A 219 -20.00 -5.88 -5.02
N THR A 220 -20.05 -7.04 -5.66
CA THR A 220 -21.26 -7.62 -6.23
C THR A 220 -21.91 -8.51 -5.17
N VAL A 221 -23.18 -8.26 -4.87
CA VAL A 221 -23.91 -8.90 -3.78
C VAL A 221 -25.35 -9.24 -4.19
N GLU A 222 -25.91 -10.23 -3.52
CA GLU A 222 -27.35 -10.49 -3.52
C GLU A 222 -27.88 -10.39 -2.11
N ILE A 223 -28.87 -9.51 -1.91
CA ILE A 223 -29.36 -9.12 -0.60
C ILE A 223 -30.82 -9.53 -0.50
N LEU A 224 -31.14 -10.28 0.55
CA LEU A 224 -32.50 -10.57 0.97
C LEU A 224 -32.87 -9.56 2.05
N GLY A 225 -33.95 -8.80 1.85
CA GLY A 225 -34.33 -7.76 2.79
C GLY A 225 -35.79 -7.33 2.69
N VAL A 226 -36.21 -6.52 3.65
CA VAL A 226 -37.56 -5.94 3.66
C VAL A 226 -37.56 -4.68 2.81
N LEU A 227 -38.42 -4.65 1.78
CA LEU A 227 -38.58 -3.51 0.90
C LEU A 227 -39.38 -2.41 1.59
N CYS A 228 -38.79 -1.23 1.69
CA CYS A 228 -39.40 -0.03 2.21
C CYS A 228 -39.21 1.10 1.20
N HIS A 229 -40.27 1.58 0.59
CA HIS A 229 -40.24 2.72 -0.31
C HIS A 229 -41.47 3.58 -0.09
N ASP A 230 -41.21 4.83 0.33
CA ASP A 230 -42.19 5.89 0.34
C ASP A 230 -41.85 6.86 -0.81
N PRO A 231 -42.61 6.82 -1.93
CA PRO A 231 -42.39 7.70 -3.07
C PRO A 231 -42.55 9.19 -2.73
N LEU A 232 -43.26 9.53 -1.65
CA LEU A 232 -43.50 10.91 -1.21
C LEU A 232 -42.28 11.49 -0.49
N GLU A 233 -41.52 10.66 0.24
CA GLU A 233 -40.36 11.10 1.02
C GLU A 233 -39.02 10.93 0.28
N SER A 234 -38.90 9.96 -0.63
CA SER A 234 -37.62 9.68 -1.28
C SER A 234 -37.77 9.06 -2.67
N PRO A 235 -37.01 9.55 -3.69
CA PRO A 235 -37.05 9.01 -5.05
C PRO A 235 -36.20 7.73 -5.21
N CYS A 236 -35.78 7.06 -4.15
CA CYS A 236 -34.97 5.84 -4.25
C CYS A 236 -35.62 4.74 -3.41
N TYR A 237 -35.57 3.50 -3.89
CA TYR A 237 -36.01 2.35 -3.10
C TYR A 237 -35.11 2.16 -1.89
N ARG A 238 -35.64 1.63 -0.80
CA ARG A 238 -34.84 1.27 0.37
C ARG A 238 -35.07 -0.19 0.71
N LEU A 239 -33.98 -0.87 1.02
CA LEU A 239 -34.00 -2.28 1.35
C LEU A 239 -33.30 -2.46 2.68
N HIS A 240 -34.02 -3.00 3.65
CA HIS A 240 -33.44 -3.36 4.92
C HIS A 240 -32.93 -4.80 4.85
N GLY A 241 -31.62 -4.95 4.66
CA GLY A 241 -30.98 -6.25 4.44
C GLY A 241 -31.01 -7.11 5.70
N LEU A 242 -31.54 -8.32 5.53
CA LEU A 242 -31.58 -9.38 6.55
C LEU A 242 -30.46 -10.40 6.32
N VAL A 243 -30.25 -10.82 5.07
CA VAL A 243 -29.21 -11.77 4.65
C VAL A 243 -28.49 -11.20 3.43
N ILE A 244 -27.17 -11.35 3.39
CA ILE A 244 -26.32 -10.87 2.30
C ILE A 244 -25.48 -12.03 1.78
N ARG A 245 -25.42 -12.18 0.45
CA ARG A 245 -24.52 -13.09 -0.24
C ARG A 245 -23.53 -12.27 -1.07
N LYS A 246 -22.23 -12.34 -0.74
CA LYS A 246 -21.19 -11.78 -1.63
C LYS A 246 -21.02 -12.70 -2.84
N LEU A 247 -21.01 -12.10 -4.02
CA LEU A 247 -20.92 -12.77 -5.32
C LEU A 247 -19.59 -12.40 -6.01
N PRO A 248 -18.44 -12.93 -5.55
CA PRO A 248 -17.13 -12.61 -6.16
C PRO A 248 -17.03 -13.09 -7.62
N PHE A 249 -17.82 -14.10 -7.96
CA PHE A 249 -18.03 -14.59 -9.31
C PHE A 249 -19.53 -14.81 -9.52
N TYR A 250 -20.10 -14.10 -10.50
CA TYR A 250 -21.50 -14.24 -10.86
C TYR A 250 -21.67 -14.61 -12.33
N HIS A 251 -22.29 -15.77 -12.56
CA HIS A 251 -22.75 -16.24 -13.85
C HIS A 251 -24.21 -16.71 -13.73
N PRO A 252 -25.16 -16.12 -14.49
CA PRO A 252 -26.60 -16.38 -14.32
C PRO A 252 -27.03 -17.83 -14.46
N MET A 253 -26.25 -18.65 -15.16
CA MET A 253 -26.56 -20.07 -15.35
C MET A 253 -25.99 -20.99 -14.25
N LEU A 254 -25.28 -20.42 -13.28
CA LEU A 254 -24.70 -21.14 -12.15
C LEU A 254 -25.38 -20.64 -10.88
N ALA A 255 -26.22 -21.47 -10.28
CA ALA A 255 -26.83 -21.21 -8.97
C ALA A 255 -25.75 -20.93 -7.92
N PHE A 256 -25.93 -19.88 -7.11
CA PHE A 256 -24.95 -19.43 -6.14
C PHE A 256 -25.37 -19.84 -4.72
N SER A 257 -25.07 -21.10 -4.39
CA SER A 257 -25.12 -21.61 -3.01
C SER A 257 -23.81 -22.33 -2.70
N PRO A 258 -23.10 -22.01 -1.59
CA PRO A 258 -21.87 -22.72 -1.21
C PRO A 258 -22.04 -24.24 -1.13
N GLN A 259 -23.25 -24.72 -0.84
CA GLN A 259 -23.61 -26.14 -0.81
C GLN A 259 -23.98 -26.70 -2.20
N TRP A 260 -24.60 -25.89 -3.08
CA TRP A 260 -24.95 -26.27 -4.45
C TRP A 260 -23.74 -26.37 -5.38
N LEU A 261 -22.66 -25.66 -5.04
CA LEU A 261 -21.42 -25.56 -5.80
C LEU A 261 -20.44 -26.74 -5.55
N SER A 262 -20.85 -27.83 -4.90
CA SER A 262 -20.00 -29.02 -4.73
C SER A 262 -19.61 -29.63 -6.09
N GLU A 263 -18.39 -30.15 -6.19
CA GLU A 263 -17.92 -30.80 -7.43
C GLU A 263 -18.84 -31.93 -7.87
N GLU A 264 -19.43 -32.67 -6.93
CA GLU A 264 -20.38 -33.76 -7.20
C GLU A 264 -21.68 -33.27 -7.85
N ARG A 265 -22.25 -32.15 -7.38
CA ARG A 265 -23.48 -31.58 -7.94
C ARG A 265 -23.23 -30.91 -9.29
N LEU A 266 -22.11 -30.21 -9.43
CA LEU A 266 -21.66 -29.68 -10.71
C LEU A 266 -21.42 -30.81 -11.71
N ALA A 267 -20.72 -31.88 -11.32
CA ALA A 267 -20.48 -33.04 -12.16
C ALA A 267 -21.81 -33.71 -12.55
N SER A 268 -22.78 -33.82 -11.64
CA SER A 268 -24.10 -34.35 -11.95
C SER A 268 -24.89 -33.45 -12.91
N ALA A 269 -24.86 -32.11 -12.74
CA ALA A 269 -25.47 -31.16 -13.65
C ALA A 269 -24.78 -31.15 -15.04
N PHE A 270 -23.45 -31.27 -15.05
CA PHE A 270 -22.61 -31.37 -16.24
C PHE A 270 -22.89 -32.66 -17.02
N GLN A 271 -22.95 -33.80 -16.31
CA GLN A 271 -23.24 -35.12 -16.89
C GLN A 271 -24.69 -35.26 -17.40
N ARG A 272 -25.67 -34.60 -16.76
CA ARG A 272 -27.08 -34.65 -17.20
C ARG A 272 -27.37 -33.77 -18.41
N ARG A 273 -26.59 -32.71 -18.66
CA ARG A 273 -26.88 -31.69 -19.68
C ARG A 273 -25.96 -31.70 -20.90
N LEU A 274 -24.81 -32.38 -20.87
CA LEU A 274 -23.81 -32.30 -21.94
C LEU A 274 -23.31 -33.71 -22.36
N PRO A 275 -23.40 -34.08 -23.65
CA PRO A 275 -22.89 -35.36 -24.16
C PRO A 275 -21.35 -35.47 -24.14
N PHE A 276 -20.80 -36.67 -24.34
CA PHE A 276 -19.36 -36.87 -24.52
C PHE A 276 -18.84 -36.01 -25.69
N GLY A 277 -17.78 -35.22 -25.47
CA GLY A 277 -17.27 -34.27 -26.47
C GLY A 277 -17.93 -32.88 -26.46
N ALA A 278 -18.88 -32.63 -25.55
CA ALA A 278 -19.60 -31.35 -25.51
C ALA A 278 -18.73 -30.13 -25.17
N VAL A 279 -17.63 -30.31 -24.44
CA VAL A 279 -16.65 -29.25 -24.17
C VAL A 279 -16.02 -28.79 -25.48
N GLN A 280 -15.58 -29.74 -26.31
CA GLN A 280 -14.97 -29.46 -27.61
C GLN A 280 -15.97 -28.77 -28.55
N ILE A 281 -17.23 -29.24 -28.58
CA ILE A 281 -18.29 -28.63 -29.40
C ILE A 281 -18.62 -27.22 -28.90
N ALA A 282 -18.80 -27.02 -27.59
CA ALA A 282 -19.11 -25.71 -27.01
C ALA A 282 -17.99 -24.69 -27.27
N ARG A 283 -16.74 -25.11 -27.09
CA ARG A 283 -15.56 -24.30 -27.40
C ARG A 283 -15.47 -23.98 -28.88
N GLN A 284 -15.69 -24.97 -29.76
CA GLN A 284 -15.64 -24.78 -31.21
C GLN A 284 -16.70 -23.78 -31.67
N ASN A 285 -17.93 -23.90 -31.17
CA ASN A 285 -19.01 -22.95 -31.44
C ASN A 285 -18.67 -21.52 -30.97
N ALA A 286 -18.00 -21.38 -29.81
CA ALA A 286 -17.55 -20.07 -29.32
C ALA A 286 -16.46 -19.47 -30.20
N HIS A 287 -15.48 -20.29 -30.58
CA HIS A 287 -14.40 -19.91 -31.47
C HIS A 287 -14.92 -19.49 -32.84
N GLU A 288 -15.84 -20.24 -33.44
CA GLU A 288 -16.47 -19.91 -34.72
C GLU A 288 -17.27 -18.60 -34.67
N ALA A 289 -18.04 -18.39 -33.60
CA ALA A 289 -18.80 -17.15 -33.41
C ALA A 289 -17.86 -15.92 -33.33
N LEU A 290 -16.78 -16.03 -32.56
CA LEU A 290 -15.78 -14.97 -32.44
C LEU A 290 -14.99 -14.77 -33.74
N SER A 291 -14.60 -15.85 -34.41
CA SER A 291 -13.85 -15.79 -35.67
C SER A 291 -14.66 -15.06 -36.73
N LYS A 292 -15.95 -15.35 -36.87
CA LYS A 292 -16.84 -14.64 -37.78
C LYS A 292 -16.89 -13.14 -37.47
N ALA A 293 -17.00 -12.77 -36.19
CA ALA A 293 -17.01 -11.37 -35.75
C ALA A 293 -15.66 -10.65 -35.97
N LEU A 294 -14.57 -11.41 -36.14
CA LEU A 294 -13.20 -10.93 -36.39
C LEU A 294 -12.78 -11.12 -37.86
N GLY A 295 -13.75 -11.19 -38.78
CA GLY A 295 -13.45 -11.33 -40.22
C GLY A 295 -12.88 -12.71 -40.59
N ASN A 296 -13.30 -13.77 -39.92
CA ASN A 296 -12.80 -15.14 -40.04
C ASN A 296 -11.31 -15.30 -39.67
N ASP A 297 -10.79 -14.45 -38.79
CA ASP A 297 -9.45 -14.61 -38.22
C ASP A 297 -9.50 -15.61 -37.04
N ALA A 298 -9.07 -16.85 -37.29
CA ALA A 298 -9.09 -17.92 -36.31
C ALA A 298 -8.12 -17.68 -35.13
N LEU A 299 -6.99 -17.01 -35.38
CA LEU A 299 -6.02 -16.72 -34.33
C LEU A 299 -6.55 -15.65 -33.38
N ALA A 300 -7.14 -14.57 -33.94
CA ALA A 300 -7.76 -13.52 -33.13
C ALA A 300 -8.91 -14.05 -32.28
N ALA A 301 -9.73 -14.95 -32.83
CA ALA A 301 -10.79 -15.61 -32.07
C ALA A 301 -10.26 -16.42 -30.87
N GLU A 302 -9.11 -17.09 -31.03
CA GLU A 302 -8.48 -17.87 -29.97
C GLU A 302 -7.98 -16.97 -28.83
N TYR A 303 -7.31 -15.87 -29.15
CA TYR A 303 -6.87 -14.90 -28.14
C TYR A 303 -8.06 -14.24 -27.42
N VAL A 304 -9.10 -13.83 -28.15
CA VAL A 304 -10.31 -13.28 -27.51
C VAL A 304 -10.94 -14.32 -26.61
N LEU A 305 -11.12 -15.56 -27.05
CA LEU A 305 -11.69 -16.63 -26.24
C LEU A 305 -10.88 -16.90 -24.96
N ALA A 306 -9.56 -16.92 -25.07
CA ALA A 306 -8.67 -17.04 -23.92
C ALA A 306 -8.81 -15.85 -22.95
N LEU A 307 -8.95 -14.63 -23.47
CA LEU A 307 -9.17 -13.44 -22.65
C LEU A 307 -10.51 -13.50 -21.89
N LEU A 308 -11.59 -13.99 -22.52
CA LEU A 308 -12.90 -14.14 -21.87
C LEU A 308 -12.85 -15.07 -20.64
N ILE A 309 -11.93 -16.04 -20.65
CA ILE A 309 -11.80 -17.06 -19.60
C ILE A 309 -10.76 -16.68 -18.54
N SER A 310 -9.91 -15.71 -18.83
CA SER A 310 -8.81 -15.32 -17.97
C SER A 310 -9.31 -14.70 -16.66
N ARG A 311 -8.69 -15.14 -15.56
CA ARG A 311 -9.04 -14.75 -14.18
C ARG A 311 -7.78 -14.70 -13.32
N VAL A 312 -7.78 -13.81 -12.35
CA VAL A 312 -6.73 -13.74 -11.33
C VAL A 312 -6.85 -14.95 -10.40
N TYR A 313 -5.80 -15.75 -10.29
CA TYR A 313 -5.78 -16.97 -9.46
C TYR A 313 -4.85 -16.88 -8.24
N GLY A 314 -4.12 -15.78 -8.11
CA GLY A 314 -3.19 -15.56 -7.01
C GLY A 314 -2.44 -14.24 -7.16
N HIS A 315 -1.60 -13.92 -6.19
CA HIS A 315 -0.73 -12.76 -6.22
C HIS A 315 0.71 -13.16 -5.91
N SER A 316 1.66 -12.57 -6.63
CA SER A 316 3.08 -12.66 -6.31
C SER A 316 3.56 -11.26 -5.88
N GLY A 317 3.68 -11.02 -4.58
CA GLY A 317 3.82 -9.67 -4.05
C GLY A 317 2.57 -8.83 -4.35
N SER A 318 2.74 -7.70 -5.05
CA SER A 318 1.64 -6.85 -5.53
C SER A 318 1.13 -7.23 -6.93
N MET A 319 1.78 -8.15 -7.65
CA MET A 319 1.41 -8.49 -9.02
C MET A 319 0.29 -9.54 -9.07
N PRO A 320 -0.86 -9.27 -9.70
CA PRO A 320 -1.93 -10.25 -9.88
C PRO A 320 -1.55 -11.30 -10.94
N LEU A 321 -1.62 -12.58 -10.60
CA LEU A 321 -1.28 -13.70 -11.48
C LEU A 321 -2.47 -14.15 -12.32
N GLY A 322 -2.25 -14.38 -13.61
CA GLY A 322 -3.26 -14.92 -14.54
C GLY A 322 -4.08 -13.88 -15.28
N ARG A 323 -3.78 -12.60 -15.04
CA ARG A 323 -4.29 -11.46 -15.81
C ARG A 323 -3.41 -11.17 -17.02
N TRP A 324 -4.04 -10.70 -18.07
CA TRP A 324 -3.37 -10.05 -19.20
C TRP A 324 -4.39 -9.19 -19.97
N SER A 325 -3.88 -8.38 -20.88
CA SER A 325 -4.64 -7.51 -21.77
C SER A 325 -4.25 -7.73 -23.23
N LEU A 326 -5.20 -7.54 -24.13
CA LEU A 326 -5.02 -7.76 -25.56
C LEU A 326 -5.33 -6.46 -26.31
N ASN A 327 -4.47 -6.08 -27.26
CA ASN A 327 -4.82 -5.10 -28.28
C ASN A 327 -4.98 -5.79 -29.64
N ILE A 328 -6.09 -5.54 -30.32
CA ILE A 328 -6.27 -5.93 -31.72
C ILE A 328 -6.05 -4.69 -32.59
N SER A 329 -4.94 -4.68 -33.33
CA SER A 329 -4.55 -3.57 -34.21
C SER A 329 -4.98 -3.80 -35.67
N ARG A 330 -4.76 -2.81 -36.55
CA ARG A 330 -5.21 -2.78 -37.96
C ARG A 330 -6.71 -2.74 -38.18
N TRP A 331 -7.47 -2.33 -37.16
CA TRP A 331 -8.92 -2.25 -37.29
C TRP A 331 -9.32 -1.25 -38.39
N GLY A 332 -10.14 -1.67 -39.36
CA GLY A 332 -10.65 -0.78 -40.42
C GLY A 332 -9.63 -0.27 -41.46
N THR A 333 -8.44 -0.88 -41.56
CA THR A 333 -7.46 -0.61 -42.64
C THR A 333 -7.82 -1.38 -43.93
N ALA A 334 -7.14 -1.17 -45.06
CA ALA A 334 -7.45 -1.74 -46.40
C ALA A 334 -7.42 -3.29 -46.54
N GLY A 335 -7.42 -4.04 -45.42
CA GLY A 335 -7.69 -5.48 -45.34
C GLY A 335 -8.77 -5.86 -44.30
N GLY A 336 -9.34 -4.88 -43.59
CA GLY A 336 -10.38 -4.98 -42.56
C GLY A 336 -11.71 -4.31 -42.90
N ASP A 337 -11.89 -3.88 -44.16
CA ASP A 337 -13.15 -3.38 -44.69
C ASP A 337 -14.24 -4.46 -44.57
N GLY A 338 -15.01 -4.40 -43.49
CA GLY A 338 -16.09 -5.35 -43.18
C GLY A 338 -16.21 -5.75 -41.71
N VAL A 339 -15.20 -5.46 -40.86
CA VAL A 339 -15.21 -5.84 -39.44
C VAL A 339 -15.62 -4.64 -38.56
N SER A 340 -16.74 -4.77 -37.85
CA SER A 340 -17.29 -3.71 -36.99
C SER A 340 -17.05 -4.01 -35.51
N VAL A 341 -16.55 -3.01 -34.77
CA VAL A 341 -16.38 -3.12 -33.30
C VAL A 341 -17.71 -3.48 -32.63
N ALA A 342 -18.81 -2.91 -33.11
CA ALA A 342 -20.15 -3.21 -32.60
C ALA A 342 -20.54 -4.67 -32.83
N ALA A 343 -20.18 -5.26 -33.97
CA ALA A 343 -20.46 -6.68 -34.26
C ALA A 343 -19.64 -7.62 -33.37
N LEU A 344 -18.38 -7.27 -33.07
CA LEU A 344 -17.57 -8.01 -32.10
C LEU A 344 -18.14 -7.94 -30.69
N VAL A 345 -18.50 -6.74 -30.22
CA VAL A 345 -19.11 -6.55 -28.90
C VAL A 345 -20.44 -7.30 -28.80
N GLU A 346 -21.26 -7.28 -29.85
CA GLU A 346 -22.51 -8.05 -29.92
C GLU A 346 -22.22 -9.55 -29.82
N ALA A 347 -21.29 -10.08 -30.61
CA ALA A 347 -20.90 -11.50 -30.56
C ALA A 347 -20.41 -11.89 -29.16
N ILE A 348 -19.55 -11.08 -28.54
CA ILE A 348 -19.06 -11.30 -27.17
C ILE A 348 -20.21 -11.25 -26.16
N SER A 349 -21.13 -10.29 -26.28
CA SER A 349 -22.27 -10.12 -25.36
C SER A 349 -23.18 -11.35 -25.35
N GLN A 350 -23.26 -12.09 -26.46
CA GLN A 350 -23.98 -13.35 -26.54
C GLN A 350 -23.30 -14.48 -25.75
N LEU A 351 -22.00 -14.37 -25.43
CA LEU A 351 -21.22 -15.41 -24.75
C LEU A 351 -21.01 -15.12 -23.26
N VAL A 352 -20.71 -13.86 -22.90
CA VAL A 352 -20.36 -13.48 -21.52
C VAL A 352 -21.48 -12.71 -20.82
N PRO A 353 -21.57 -12.79 -19.47
CA PRO A 353 -22.63 -12.13 -18.74
C PRO A 353 -22.48 -10.60 -18.67
N ARG A 354 -21.25 -10.08 -18.79
CA ARG A 354 -20.95 -8.65 -18.69
C ARG A 354 -19.89 -8.21 -19.69
N VAL A 355 -20.22 -7.22 -20.52
CA VAL A 355 -19.30 -6.58 -21.47
C VAL A 355 -19.66 -5.11 -21.64
N LEU A 356 -18.64 -4.24 -21.64
CA LEU A 356 -18.81 -2.80 -21.85
C LEU A 356 -17.86 -2.31 -22.93
N ARG A 357 -18.37 -1.55 -23.90
CA ARG A 357 -17.54 -0.80 -24.86
C ARG A 357 -17.48 0.66 -24.44
N LEU A 358 -16.28 1.19 -24.27
CA LEU A 358 -16.03 2.61 -24.05
C LEU A 358 -15.22 3.19 -25.22
N PRO A 359 -15.70 4.27 -25.87
CA PRO A 359 -14.92 4.97 -26.89
C PRO A 359 -13.77 5.74 -26.25
N VAL A 360 -12.55 5.51 -26.75
CA VAL A 360 -11.33 6.23 -26.35
C VAL A 360 -10.96 7.20 -27.46
N THR A 361 -11.24 8.48 -27.21
CA THR A 361 -10.93 9.61 -28.08
C THR A 361 -10.36 10.74 -27.22
N ALA A 362 -9.69 11.72 -27.82
CA ALA A 362 -9.22 12.89 -27.09
C ALA A 362 -10.38 13.61 -26.35
N GLU A 363 -11.55 13.67 -26.98
CA GLU A 363 -12.76 14.26 -26.40
C GLU A 363 -13.25 13.46 -25.19
N THR A 364 -13.43 12.15 -25.34
CA THR A 364 -13.96 11.30 -24.26
C THR A 364 -13.01 11.26 -23.08
N LEU A 365 -11.69 11.22 -23.31
CA LEU A 365 -10.66 11.28 -22.25
C LEU A 365 -10.70 12.59 -21.45
N CYS A 366 -10.90 13.73 -22.09
CA CYS A 366 -10.86 15.03 -21.40
C CYS A 366 -12.21 15.44 -20.78
N GLN A 367 -13.33 15.06 -21.41
CA GLN A 367 -14.66 15.54 -21.02
C GLN A 367 -15.46 14.54 -20.15
N SER A 368 -15.20 13.25 -20.29
CA SER A 368 -16.00 12.23 -19.59
C SER A 368 -15.43 11.92 -18.20
N ASN A 369 -16.29 11.50 -17.27
CA ASN A 369 -15.85 11.13 -15.93
C ASN A 369 -15.34 9.67 -15.90
N TRP A 370 -14.05 9.45 -16.11
CA TRP A 370 -13.47 8.10 -16.15
C TRP A 370 -13.35 7.43 -14.78
N ARG A 371 -13.04 8.22 -13.75
CA ARG A 371 -12.83 7.74 -12.38
C ARG A 371 -13.95 8.19 -11.44
N PRO A 372 -14.33 7.38 -10.44
CA PRO A 372 -15.19 7.85 -9.37
C PRO A 372 -14.53 9.01 -8.63
N TRP A 373 -15.31 9.99 -8.18
CA TRP A 373 -14.78 11.10 -7.39
C TRP A 373 -15.71 11.50 -6.25
N LYS A 374 -15.16 11.92 -5.10
CA LYS A 374 -15.94 12.29 -3.92
C LYS A 374 -16.47 13.71 -4.04
N ASP A 375 -17.79 13.83 -4.18
CA ASP A 375 -18.53 15.09 -4.08
C ASP A 375 -18.77 15.36 -2.60
N PHE A 376 -17.94 16.24 -2.01
CA PHE A 376 -18.00 16.59 -0.58
C PHE A 376 -19.25 17.41 -0.24
N ASP A 377 -19.75 18.23 -1.17
CA ASP A 377 -20.95 19.04 -0.95
C ASP A 377 -22.20 18.16 -0.84
N ALA A 378 -22.30 17.15 -1.72
CA ALA A 378 -23.39 16.18 -1.70
C ALA A 378 -23.10 14.93 -0.83
N ASN A 379 -21.96 14.90 -0.14
CA ASN A 379 -21.41 13.78 0.62
C ASN A 379 -21.58 12.39 -0.04
N ARG A 380 -21.17 12.27 -1.31
CA ARG A 380 -21.33 11.02 -2.09
C ARG A 380 -20.20 10.79 -3.07
N LEU A 381 -19.94 9.53 -3.37
CA LEU A 381 -19.01 9.13 -4.41
C LEU A 381 -19.70 9.18 -5.77
N ARG A 382 -19.36 10.17 -6.60
CA ARG A 382 -19.84 10.28 -7.97
C ARG A 382 -19.28 9.16 -8.83
N ALA A 383 -20.15 8.54 -9.60
CA ALA A 383 -19.79 7.36 -10.37
C ALA A 383 -18.92 7.70 -11.58
N GLY A 384 -17.95 6.85 -11.89
CA GLY A 384 -17.03 6.99 -13.04
C GLY A 384 -17.16 5.85 -14.04
N GLN A 385 -16.65 6.03 -15.26
CA GLN A 385 -16.72 5.04 -16.33
C GLN A 385 -16.12 3.68 -15.96
N LEU A 386 -15.07 3.71 -15.15
CA LEU A 386 -14.33 2.52 -14.74
C LEU A 386 -14.93 1.83 -13.51
N GLN A 387 -16.02 2.34 -12.94
CA GLN A 387 -16.70 1.74 -11.80
C GLN A 387 -17.58 0.56 -12.23
N LEU A 388 -16.94 -0.59 -12.45
CA LEU A 388 -17.56 -1.79 -12.99
C LEU A 388 -17.68 -2.90 -11.94
N ALA A 389 -18.51 -3.90 -12.24
CA ALA A 389 -18.55 -5.14 -11.46
C ALA A 389 -17.37 -6.04 -11.83
N SER A 390 -16.86 -6.79 -10.85
CA SER A 390 -15.77 -7.74 -11.04
C SER A 390 -16.08 -8.77 -12.14
N GLY A 391 -15.09 -9.09 -12.97
CA GLY A 391 -15.20 -10.01 -14.11
C GLY A 391 -15.89 -9.42 -15.35
N THR A 392 -16.04 -8.10 -15.43
CA THR A 392 -16.53 -7.43 -16.65
C THR A 392 -15.44 -7.44 -17.73
N LEU A 393 -15.80 -7.75 -18.98
CA LEU A 393 -14.93 -7.49 -20.13
C LEU A 393 -15.08 -6.03 -20.57
N LEU A 394 -14.00 -5.27 -20.48
CA LEU A 394 -13.93 -3.88 -20.90
C LEU A 394 -13.28 -3.78 -22.28
N VAL A 395 -14.05 -3.34 -23.28
CA VAL A 395 -13.59 -3.06 -24.64
C VAL A 395 -13.30 -1.57 -24.78
N LEU A 396 -12.05 -1.22 -25.00
CA LEU A 396 -11.57 0.15 -25.16
C LEU A 396 -11.34 0.41 -26.66
N ASP A 397 -12.21 1.21 -27.24
CA ASP A 397 -12.24 1.46 -28.68
C ASP A 397 -11.45 2.72 -29.03
N GLU A 398 -10.21 2.55 -29.47
CA GLU A 398 -9.29 3.61 -29.89
C GLU A 398 -9.43 3.95 -31.39
N CYS A 399 -10.42 3.40 -32.10
CA CYS A 399 -10.57 3.65 -33.54
C CYS A 399 -10.89 5.11 -33.88
N GLY A 400 -11.43 5.87 -32.92
CA GLY A 400 -11.70 7.30 -33.06
C GLY A 400 -10.57 8.19 -32.55
N MET A 401 -9.44 7.62 -32.14
CA MET A 401 -8.32 8.38 -31.57
C MET A 401 -7.56 9.13 -32.69
N THR A 402 -7.43 10.44 -32.55
CA THR A 402 -6.70 11.30 -33.49
C THR A 402 -5.52 11.99 -32.78
N PRO A 403 -4.41 12.31 -33.48
CA PRO A 403 -3.32 13.08 -32.90
C PRO A 403 -3.81 14.43 -32.34
N GLY A 404 -3.48 14.73 -31.08
CA GLY A 404 -3.90 15.95 -30.39
C GLY A 404 -3.41 15.99 -28.94
N ASN A 405 -3.51 17.17 -28.30
CA ASN A 405 -3.08 17.36 -26.91
C ASN A 405 -4.16 16.92 -25.92
N LEU A 406 -3.79 16.07 -24.96
CA LEU A 406 -4.61 15.75 -23.79
C LEU A 406 -4.42 16.82 -22.71
N ASP A 407 -5.51 17.28 -22.10
CA ASP A 407 -5.43 18.12 -20.91
C ASP A 407 -5.09 17.30 -19.66
N GLU A 408 -4.96 17.96 -18.50
CA GLU A 408 -4.66 17.27 -17.24
C GLU A 408 -5.69 16.19 -16.89
N ARG A 409 -6.97 16.40 -17.23
CA ARG A 409 -8.03 15.40 -17.02
C ARG A 409 -7.85 14.19 -17.94
N GLY A 410 -7.51 14.43 -19.20
CA GLY A 410 -7.18 13.39 -20.17
C GLY A 410 -5.99 12.53 -19.71
N VAL A 411 -4.91 13.14 -19.20
CA VAL A 411 -3.75 12.40 -18.67
C VAL A 411 -4.14 11.53 -17.48
N ARG A 412 -4.93 12.06 -16.54
CA ARG A 412 -5.41 11.30 -15.37
C ARG A 412 -6.38 10.18 -15.77
N ALA A 413 -7.20 10.37 -16.81
CA ALA A 413 -8.05 9.32 -17.37
C ALA A 413 -7.20 8.18 -17.95
N THR A 414 -6.18 8.50 -18.74
CA THR A 414 -5.23 7.51 -19.29
C THR A 414 -4.55 6.72 -18.18
N GLN A 415 -4.05 7.39 -17.13
CA GLN A 415 -3.44 6.73 -15.97
C GLN A 415 -4.42 5.81 -15.23
N ALA A 416 -5.69 6.21 -15.08
CA ALA A 416 -6.70 5.39 -14.42
C ALA A 416 -7.04 4.13 -15.26
N ILE A 417 -7.10 4.25 -16.59
CA ILE A 417 -7.27 3.11 -17.50
C ILE A 417 -6.06 2.18 -17.40
N GLU A 418 -4.83 2.72 -17.40
CA GLU A 418 -3.61 1.91 -17.25
C GLU A 418 -3.55 1.19 -15.89
N ALA A 419 -3.91 1.85 -14.78
CA ALA A 419 -3.98 1.22 -13.46
C ALA A 419 -5.03 0.09 -13.44
N LEU A 420 -6.17 0.29 -14.10
CA LEU A 420 -7.21 -0.73 -14.20
C LEU A 420 -6.80 -1.87 -15.15
N ALA A 421 -6.02 -1.61 -16.20
CA ALA A 421 -5.59 -2.54 -17.25
C ALA A 421 -4.24 -3.24 -16.98
N SER A 422 -3.40 -2.71 -16.09
CA SER A 422 -2.16 -3.35 -15.60
C SER A 422 -2.30 -3.87 -14.17
N ASP A 423 -2.80 -3.05 -13.24
CA ASP A 423 -2.72 -3.34 -11.79
C ASP A 423 -4.01 -3.91 -11.17
N GLN A 424 -5.14 -3.88 -11.88
CA GLN A 424 -6.48 -4.26 -11.38
C GLN A 424 -6.92 -3.35 -10.23
N LEU A 425 -6.64 -2.06 -10.36
CA LEU A 425 -7.00 -1.05 -9.38
C LEU A 425 -7.92 0.00 -10.01
N LEU A 426 -9.09 0.18 -9.41
CA LEU A 426 -9.96 1.32 -9.64
C LEU A 426 -9.48 2.49 -8.80
N VAL A 427 -9.00 3.54 -9.47
CA VAL A 427 -8.59 4.80 -8.82
C VAL A 427 -9.81 5.66 -8.56
N CYS A 428 -10.05 6.04 -7.31
CA CYS A 428 -11.11 6.94 -6.88
C CYS A 428 -10.50 8.26 -6.38
N ASP A 429 -11.01 9.40 -6.86
CA ASP A 429 -10.50 10.73 -6.57
C ASP A 429 -11.21 11.36 -5.35
N PHE A 430 -10.48 11.67 -4.28
CA PHE A 430 -11.00 12.35 -3.08
C PHE A 430 -10.49 13.79 -2.97
N ASN A 431 -10.20 14.44 -4.11
CA ASN A 431 -9.63 15.77 -4.29
C ASN A 431 -8.17 15.90 -3.78
N SER A 432 -7.92 15.58 -2.51
CA SER A 432 -6.61 15.73 -1.86
C SER A 432 -5.75 14.47 -1.89
N TYR A 433 -6.37 13.31 -2.08
CA TYR A 433 -5.73 12.00 -2.16
C TYR A 433 -6.54 11.08 -3.08
N GLU A 434 -5.94 9.97 -3.48
CA GLU A 434 -6.60 8.93 -4.28
C GLU A 434 -6.76 7.66 -3.46
N VAL A 435 -7.91 7.01 -3.60
CA VAL A 435 -8.19 5.69 -3.01
C VAL A 435 -8.15 4.65 -4.12
N GLN A 436 -7.35 3.61 -3.95
CA GLN A 436 -7.23 2.53 -4.92
C GLN A 436 -8.01 1.31 -4.44
N ILE A 437 -8.95 0.84 -5.26
CA ILE A 437 -9.86 -0.27 -4.93
C ILE A 437 -9.56 -1.44 -5.87
N PRO A 438 -9.23 -2.64 -5.36
CA PRO A 438 -9.04 -3.82 -6.19
C PRO A 438 -10.29 -4.14 -7.01
N LEU A 439 -10.14 -4.21 -8.33
CA LEU A 439 -11.21 -4.47 -9.27
C LEU A 439 -10.70 -5.36 -10.42
N GLU A 440 -11.19 -6.60 -10.46
CA GLU A 440 -10.83 -7.55 -11.50
C GLU A 440 -11.62 -7.29 -12.79
N VAL A 441 -10.95 -6.91 -13.87
CA VAL A 441 -11.53 -6.70 -15.20
C VAL A 441 -10.56 -7.14 -16.29
N ASN A 442 -11.10 -7.69 -17.38
CA ASN A 442 -10.32 -8.04 -18.57
C ASN A 442 -10.43 -6.92 -19.59
N CYS A 443 -9.30 -6.43 -20.11
CA CYS A 443 -9.25 -5.31 -21.04
C CYS A 443 -8.91 -5.78 -22.46
N LEU A 444 -9.76 -5.40 -23.43
CA LEU A 444 -9.56 -5.57 -24.85
C LEU A 444 -9.46 -4.19 -25.51
N PHE A 445 -8.29 -3.85 -26.02
CA PHE A 445 -8.05 -2.64 -26.79
C PHE A 445 -8.30 -2.93 -28.28
N ILE A 446 -8.87 -1.97 -28.98
CA ILE A 446 -9.07 -2.03 -30.43
C ILE A 446 -8.52 -0.75 -31.03
N SER A 447 -7.50 -0.87 -31.87
CA SER A 447 -6.80 0.26 -32.45
C SER A 447 -6.63 0.12 -33.97
N GLN A 448 -6.52 1.26 -34.66
CA GLN A 448 -6.16 1.25 -36.09
C GLN A 448 -4.64 1.02 -36.27
N GLY A 449 -3.82 1.60 -35.39
CA GLY A 449 -2.36 1.46 -35.37
C GLY A 449 -1.85 1.08 -33.97
N THR A 450 -0.77 1.71 -33.52
CA THR A 450 -0.24 1.53 -32.16
C THR A 450 -1.24 2.02 -31.11
N SER A 451 -1.54 1.19 -30.10
CA SER A 451 -2.38 1.61 -28.98
C SER A 451 -1.68 2.69 -28.16
N ILE A 452 -2.46 3.64 -27.63
CA ILE A 452 -1.94 4.67 -26.70
C ILE A 452 -1.63 4.08 -25.31
N PHE A 453 -2.15 2.89 -25.04
CA PHE A 453 -1.92 2.14 -23.81
C PHE A 453 -0.86 1.07 -24.02
N LYS A 454 -0.47 0.41 -22.93
CA LYS A 454 0.55 -0.65 -22.92
C LYS A 454 -0.11 -2.02 -22.71
N PRO A 455 -0.73 -2.60 -23.75
CA PRO A 455 -1.28 -3.95 -23.66
C PRO A 455 -0.16 -4.99 -23.49
N ASP A 456 -0.49 -6.12 -22.85
CA ASP A 456 0.47 -7.21 -22.68
C ASP A 456 0.79 -7.92 -24.00
N LEU A 457 -0.21 -8.03 -24.88
CA LEU A 457 -0.11 -8.63 -26.22
C LEU A 457 -0.76 -7.73 -27.26
N VAL A 458 -0.10 -7.58 -28.41
CA VAL A 458 -0.62 -6.87 -29.58
C VAL A 458 -0.79 -7.86 -30.73
N LEU A 459 -2.00 -7.94 -31.27
CA LEU A 459 -2.35 -8.82 -32.37
C LEU A 459 -2.82 -8.00 -33.57
N PRO A 460 -2.04 -7.91 -34.65
CA PRO A 460 -2.51 -7.35 -35.92
C PRO A 460 -3.59 -8.25 -36.53
N LEU A 461 -4.78 -7.69 -36.76
CA LEU A 461 -5.90 -8.41 -37.36
C LEU A 461 -5.59 -8.79 -38.81
N GLN A 462 -5.87 -10.04 -39.19
CA GLN A 462 -5.75 -10.54 -40.56
C GLN A 462 -7.03 -11.27 -40.98
N PRO A 463 -8.03 -10.53 -41.51
CA PRO A 463 -9.27 -11.13 -41.98
C PRO A 463 -9.03 -12.11 -43.14
N SER A 464 -9.80 -13.19 -43.15
CA SER A 464 -9.77 -14.21 -44.21
C SER A 464 -11.10 -14.27 -44.97
N ALA A 465 -11.12 -14.98 -46.10
CA ALA A 465 -12.30 -15.04 -46.96
C ALA A 465 -13.56 -15.52 -46.20
N PRO A 466 -14.74 -14.93 -46.47
CA PRO A 466 -15.97 -15.27 -45.77
C PRO A 466 -16.31 -16.75 -45.93
N SER A 467 -16.42 -17.45 -44.80
CA SER A 467 -16.91 -18.83 -44.74
C SER A 467 -18.45 -18.86 -44.66
N PRO A 468 -19.14 -19.80 -45.33
CA PRO A 468 -20.59 -19.95 -45.20
C PRO A 468 -20.92 -20.49 -43.79
N ALA A 469 -21.40 -19.61 -42.91
CA ALA A 469 -21.69 -19.95 -41.51
C ALA A 469 -23.17 -20.30 -41.29
N SER A 470 -23.42 -21.38 -40.55
CA SER A 470 -24.73 -21.68 -39.97
C SER A 470 -24.97 -20.85 -38.70
N ALA A 471 -26.22 -20.44 -38.46
CA ALA A 471 -26.57 -19.81 -37.19
C ALA A 471 -26.50 -20.83 -36.05
N LEU A 472 -25.93 -20.47 -34.92
CA LEU A 472 -25.91 -21.31 -33.73
C LEU A 472 -27.34 -21.55 -33.22
N SER A 473 -27.66 -22.80 -32.88
CA SER A 473 -28.95 -23.12 -32.26
C SER A 473 -29.02 -22.59 -30.83
N ALA A 474 -30.22 -22.33 -30.32
CA ALA A 474 -30.42 -21.85 -28.94
C ALA A 474 -29.83 -22.81 -27.90
N SER A 475 -29.90 -24.13 -28.15
CA SER A 475 -29.29 -25.16 -27.29
C SER A 475 -27.75 -25.10 -27.30
N ALA A 476 -27.14 -24.85 -28.47
CA ALA A 476 -25.69 -24.69 -28.59
C ALA A 476 -25.19 -23.45 -27.85
N VAL A 477 -25.89 -22.32 -27.96
CA VAL A 477 -25.58 -21.09 -27.22
C VAL A 477 -25.70 -21.30 -25.71
N HIS A 478 -26.74 -22.02 -25.25
CA HIS A 478 -26.90 -22.34 -23.84
C HIS A 478 -25.76 -23.22 -23.31
N ALA A 479 -25.39 -24.27 -24.05
CA ALA A 479 -24.27 -25.14 -23.69
C ALA A 479 -22.94 -24.37 -23.61
N LEU A 480 -22.72 -23.45 -24.54
CA LEU A 480 -21.55 -22.57 -24.58
C LEU A 480 -21.48 -21.67 -23.34
N ARG A 481 -22.54 -20.94 -23.03
CA ARG A 481 -22.60 -20.06 -21.86
C ARG A 481 -22.37 -20.84 -20.57
N PHE A 482 -22.99 -22.02 -20.44
CA PHE A 482 -22.77 -22.89 -19.29
C PHE A 482 -21.31 -23.32 -19.16
N TRP A 483 -20.70 -23.75 -20.28
CA TRP A 483 -19.29 -24.11 -20.34
C TRP A 483 -18.40 -22.92 -19.94
N LEU A 484 -18.59 -21.73 -20.52
CA LEU A 484 -17.84 -20.52 -20.14
C LEU A 484 -17.96 -20.22 -18.65
N GLY A 485 -19.15 -20.30 -18.08
CA GLY A 485 -19.38 -20.11 -16.65
C GLY A 485 -18.60 -21.10 -15.78
N LEU A 486 -18.52 -22.36 -16.20
CA LEU A 486 -17.77 -23.39 -15.46
C LEU A 486 -16.26 -23.20 -15.55
N VAL A 487 -15.75 -22.82 -16.72
CA VAL A 487 -14.32 -22.63 -16.94
C VAL A 487 -13.85 -21.36 -16.21
N THR A 488 -14.58 -20.25 -16.33
CA THR A 488 -14.27 -18.99 -15.63
C THR A 488 -14.34 -19.09 -14.11
N ARG A 489 -15.08 -20.06 -13.55
CA ARG A 489 -15.10 -20.34 -12.11
C ARG A 489 -13.79 -20.98 -11.61
N ARG A 490 -12.98 -21.59 -12.49
CA ARG A 490 -11.72 -22.26 -12.09
C ARG A 490 -10.62 -21.24 -11.76
N THR A 491 -10.61 -20.75 -10.52
CA THR A 491 -9.58 -19.82 -10.01
C THR A 491 -8.34 -20.54 -9.49
N GLN A 492 -8.15 -21.82 -9.80
CA GLN A 492 -6.97 -22.58 -9.40
C GLN A 492 -5.78 -22.36 -10.34
N ALA A 493 -4.57 -22.50 -9.79
CA ALA A 493 -3.35 -22.50 -10.58
C ALA A 493 -3.32 -23.72 -11.52
N LEU A 494 -2.82 -23.52 -12.74
CA LEU A 494 -2.62 -24.60 -13.71
C LEU A 494 -1.52 -25.56 -13.19
N ARG A 495 -1.73 -26.87 -13.28
CA ARG A 495 -0.66 -27.83 -13.02
C ARG A 495 0.30 -27.85 -14.21
N VAL A 496 1.57 -27.58 -13.96
CA VAL A 496 2.62 -27.58 -15.00
C VAL A 496 3.64 -28.69 -14.68
N PRO A 497 3.62 -29.80 -15.41
CA PRO A 497 4.55 -30.91 -15.22
C PRO A 497 6.00 -30.53 -15.58
N PRO A 498 7.02 -31.20 -14.99
CA PRO A 498 8.43 -30.94 -15.29
C PRO A 498 8.82 -30.98 -16.78
N PRO A 499 8.33 -31.94 -17.61
CA PRO A 499 8.65 -31.94 -19.05
C PRO A 499 8.22 -30.67 -19.77
N VAL A 500 7.10 -30.08 -19.35
CA VAL A 500 6.60 -28.83 -19.94
C VAL A 500 7.41 -27.63 -19.46
N MET A 501 7.82 -27.60 -18.18
CA MET A 501 8.73 -26.56 -17.68
C MET A 501 10.06 -26.55 -18.45
N THR A 502 10.58 -27.72 -18.81
CA THR A 502 11.78 -27.85 -19.67
C THR A 502 11.51 -27.30 -21.06
N ALA A 503 10.43 -27.73 -21.73
CA ALA A 503 10.06 -27.24 -23.06
C ALA A 503 9.85 -25.71 -23.08
N PHE A 504 9.16 -25.17 -22.08
CA PHE A 504 8.96 -23.73 -21.88
C PHE A 504 10.30 -23.00 -21.77
N SER A 505 11.23 -23.52 -20.96
CA SER A 505 12.54 -22.92 -20.76
C SER A 505 13.41 -22.93 -22.03
N GLU A 506 13.38 -24.03 -22.78
CA GLU A 506 14.08 -24.18 -24.06
C GLU A 506 13.52 -23.23 -25.12
N ASP A 507 12.20 -23.15 -25.25
CA ASP A 507 11.53 -22.28 -26.21
C ASP A 507 11.77 -20.79 -25.89
N PHE A 508 11.76 -20.42 -24.61
CA PHE A 508 12.14 -19.09 -24.15
C PHE A 508 13.61 -18.76 -24.43
N ALA A 509 14.52 -19.71 -24.21
CA ALA A 509 15.93 -19.55 -24.53
C ALA A 509 16.16 -19.42 -26.05
N ARG A 510 15.43 -20.20 -26.86
CA ARG A 510 15.50 -20.17 -28.34
C ARG A 510 15.11 -18.82 -28.92
N LEU A 511 14.09 -18.16 -28.37
CA LEU A 511 13.67 -16.85 -28.88
C LEU A 511 14.63 -15.73 -28.47
N ARG A 512 15.24 -15.81 -27.28
CA ARG A 512 16.29 -14.87 -26.87
C ARG A 512 17.56 -15.01 -27.72
N SER A 513 17.95 -16.24 -28.07
CA SER A 513 19.15 -16.46 -28.89
C SER A 513 19.01 -15.97 -30.34
N ARG A 514 17.78 -15.78 -30.83
CA ARG A 514 17.48 -15.16 -32.13
C ARG A 514 17.46 -13.62 -32.12
N GLY A 515 17.86 -12.98 -31.01
CA GLY A 515 17.91 -11.52 -30.89
C GLY A 515 16.57 -10.86 -30.55
N THR A 516 15.56 -11.64 -30.14
CA THR A 516 14.24 -11.11 -29.78
C THR A 516 14.27 -10.53 -28.36
N ALA A 517 13.99 -9.23 -28.20
CA ALA A 517 13.84 -8.59 -26.90
C ALA A 517 12.50 -9.00 -26.27
N LEU A 518 12.51 -9.97 -25.35
CA LEU A 518 11.31 -10.42 -24.63
C LEU A 518 11.17 -9.64 -23.31
N ARG A 519 10.05 -8.93 -23.13
CA ARG A 519 9.70 -8.27 -21.85
C ARG A 519 9.29 -9.31 -20.81
N GLN A 520 9.55 -9.06 -19.52
CA GLN A 520 9.11 -9.92 -18.41
C GLN A 520 7.57 -10.09 -18.36
N GLN A 521 6.82 -9.06 -18.75
CA GLN A 521 5.35 -9.10 -18.84
C GLN A 521 4.86 -10.13 -19.87
N THR A 522 5.60 -10.32 -20.97
CA THR A 522 5.31 -11.34 -21.99
C THR A 522 5.30 -12.75 -21.40
N LEU A 523 6.23 -13.05 -20.48
CA LEU A 523 6.29 -14.35 -19.81
C LEU A 523 5.05 -14.58 -18.94
N HIS A 524 4.62 -13.54 -18.23
CA HIS A 524 3.40 -13.60 -17.43
C HIS A 524 2.17 -13.83 -18.32
N ALA A 525 2.05 -13.08 -19.41
CA ALA A 525 0.99 -13.25 -20.40
C ALA A 525 0.96 -14.66 -20.99
N TRP A 526 2.12 -15.26 -21.28
CA TRP A 526 2.21 -16.64 -21.79
C TRP A 526 1.72 -17.70 -20.82
N VAL A 527 2.07 -17.58 -19.54
CA VAL A 527 1.57 -18.50 -18.51
C VAL A 527 0.07 -18.33 -18.32
N ALA A 528 -0.42 -17.09 -18.32
CA ALA A 528 -1.84 -16.79 -18.25
C ALA A 528 -2.60 -17.33 -19.47
N LEU A 529 -2.06 -17.14 -20.68
CA LEU A 529 -2.59 -17.65 -21.94
C LEU A 529 -2.60 -19.17 -21.97
N ALA A 530 -1.49 -19.83 -21.60
CA ALA A 530 -1.41 -21.28 -21.55
C ALA A 530 -2.43 -21.89 -20.59
N ARG A 531 -2.63 -21.25 -19.42
CA ARG A 531 -3.70 -21.61 -18.49
C ARG A 531 -5.08 -21.45 -19.10
N ALA A 532 -5.37 -20.30 -19.71
CA ALA A 532 -6.66 -20.05 -20.33
C ALA A 532 -6.95 -21.07 -21.44
N VAL A 533 -5.99 -21.33 -22.34
CA VAL A 533 -6.14 -22.30 -23.43
C VAL A 533 -6.34 -23.72 -22.86
N CYS A 534 -5.54 -24.19 -21.90
CA CYS A 534 -5.78 -25.48 -21.22
C CYS A 534 -7.20 -25.62 -20.70
N PHE A 535 -7.67 -24.62 -19.98
CA PHE A 535 -8.98 -24.60 -19.37
C PHE A 535 -10.10 -24.57 -20.40
N THR A 536 -9.89 -23.94 -21.57
CA THR A 536 -10.86 -24.02 -22.67
C THR A 536 -11.05 -25.46 -23.18
N HIS A 537 -10.00 -26.28 -23.11
CA HIS A 537 -10.05 -27.70 -23.49
C HIS A 537 -10.49 -28.63 -22.36
N GLY A 538 -10.79 -28.08 -21.17
CA GLY A 538 -11.16 -28.86 -19.99
C GLY A 538 -9.98 -29.60 -19.35
N GLU A 539 -8.75 -29.21 -19.66
CA GLU A 539 -7.51 -29.80 -19.14
C GLU A 539 -7.10 -29.07 -17.85
N ASP A 540 -6.86 -29.79 -16.76
CA ASP A 540 -6.37 -29.21 -15.49
C ASP A 540 -4.83 -29.27 -15.35
N GLU A 541 -4.17 -29.87 -16.34
CA GLU A 541 -2.72 -30.04 -16.42
C GLU A 541 -2.24 -29.66 -17.82
N LEU A 542 -1.19 -28.84 -17.89
CA LEU A 542 -0.59 -28.42 -19.16
C LEU A 542 0.21 -29.59 -19.75
N THR A 543 -0.19 -30.04 -20.93
CA THR A 543 0.55 -31.05 -21.69
C THR A 543 1.59 -30.40 -22.60
N VAL A 544 2.59 -31.18 -23.05
CA VAL A 544 3.59 -30.69 -24.01
C VAL A 544 2.93 -30.26 -25.32
N ASP A 545 1.99 -31.06 -25.84
CA ASP A 545 1.28 -30.74 -27.09
C ASP A 545 0.45 -29.46 -26.98
N ARG A 546 -0.17 -29.23 -25.81
CA ARG A 546 -0.90 -28.00 -25.53
C ARG A 546 0.03 -26.80 -25.48
N TRP A 547 1.18 -26.93 -24.80
CA TRP A 547 2.20 -25.89 -24.80
C TRP A 547 2.71 -25.58 -26.21
N ARG A 548 2.95 -26.60 -27.05
CA ARG A 548 3.34 -26.41 -28.46
C ARG A 548 2.28 -25.67 -29.26
N SER A 549 1.01 -25.94 -29.02
CA SER A 549 -0.11 -25.23 -29.67
C SER A 549 -0.14 -23.74 -29.28
N VAL A 550 0.00 -23.43 -27.98
CA VAL A 550 0.08 -22.05 -27.47
C VAL A 550 1.31 -21.34 -28.02
N PHE A 551 2.45 -22.02 -28.07
CA PHE A 551 3.68 -21.46 -28.60
C PHE A 551 3.59 -21.18 -30.11
N ALA A 552 2.90 -22.02 -30.88
CA ALA A 552 2.66 -21.78 -32.30
C ALA A 552 1.80 -20.53 -32.54
N MET A 553 0.78 -20.28 -31.69
CA MET A 553 0.01 -19.03 -31.73
C MET A 553 0.91 -17.81 -31.53
N GLU A 554 1.86 -17.92 -30.61
CA GLU A 554 2.83 -16.88 -30.29
C GLU A 554 3.87 -16.63 -31.39
N GLU A 555 4.29 -17.66 -32.12
CA GLU A 555 5.14 -17.52 -33.30
C GLU A 555 4.40 -16.81 -34.44
N GLU A 556 3.13 -17.17 -34.66
CA GLU A 556 2.27 -16.54 -35.66
C GLU A 556 2.01 -15.06 -35.32
N LEU A 557 1.66 -14.74 -34.06
CA LEU A 557 1.46 -13.36 -33.60
C LEU A 557 2.69 -12.49 -33.89
N ARG A 558 3.90 -13.00 -33.62
CA ARG A 558 5.15 -12.30 -33.91
C ARG A 558 5.42 -12.12 -35.39
N THR A 559 5.03 -13.11 -36.20
CA THR A 559 5.16 -13.01 -37.66
C THR A 559 4.30 -11.86 -38.18
N ARG A 560 3.05 -11.75 -37.71
CA ARG A 560 2.15 -10.64 -38.05
C ARG A 560 2.67 -9.29 -37.57
N ASP A 561 3.27 -9.24 -36.38
CA ASP A 561 3.85 -8.01 -35.81
C ASP A 561 5.10 -7.55 -36.57
N ALA A 562 5.95 -8.48 -37.00
CA ALA A 562 7.11 -8.19 -37.85
C ALA A 562 6.68 -7.64 -39.22
N GLU A 563 5.65 -8.24 -39.84
CA GLU A 563 5.04 -7.73 -41.06
C GLU A 563 4.47 -6.32 -40.87
N GLN A 564 3.86 -6.04 -39.72
CA GLN A 564 3.35 -4.71 -39.37
C GLN A 564 4.48 -3.69 -39.23
N SER A 565 5.54 -4.02 -38.51
CA SER A 565 6.69 -3.14 -38.35
C SER A 565 7.32 -2.76 -39.70
N LEU A 566 7.34 -3.69 -40.66
CA LEU A 566 7.81 -3.43 -42.03
C LEU A 566 6.86 -2.51 -42.82
N LEU A 567 5.55 -2.70 -42.68
CA LEU A 567 4.53 -1.85 -43.30
C LEU A 567 4.56 -0.43 -42.73
N ASP A 568 4.63 -0.29 -41.41
CA ASP A 568 4.75 1.01 -40.73
C ASP A 568 6.04 1.72 -41.14
N ALA A 569 7.17 1.00 -41.24
CA ALA A 569 8.42 1.58 -41.74
C ALA A 569 8.30 2.05 -43.20
N ALA A 570 7.59 1.30 -44.05
CA ALA A 570 7.34 1.70 -45.44
C ALA A 570 6.39 2.90 -45.53
N GLU A 571 5.38 2.98 -44.67
CA GLU A 571 4.45 4.10 -44.58
C GLU A 571 5.13 5.37 -44.04
N VAL A 572 5.98 5.24 -43.00
CA VAL A 572 6.83 6.33 -42.51
C VAL A 572 7.79 6.81 -43.60
N ALA A 573 8.39 5.91 -44.38
CA ALA A 573 9.23 6.29 -45.52
C ALA A 573 8.43 7.03 -46.62
N ARG A 574 7.18 6.61 -46.86
CA ARG A 574 6.26 7.27 -47.80
C ARG A 574 5.84 8.66 -47.29
N SER A 575 5.49 8.78 -46.01
CA SER A 575 5.17 10.06 -45.35
C SER A 575 6.35 11.02 -45.37
N ARG A 576 7.58 10.53 -45.15
CA ARG A 576 8.82 11.30 -45.31
C ARG A 576 9.02 11.82 -46.73
N SER A 577 8.68 11.01 -47.75
CA SER A 577 8.73 11.44 -49.16
C SER A 577 7.64 12.46 -49.51
N ASN A 578 6.47 12.40 -48.86
CA ASN A 578 5.39 13.35 -49.02
C ASN A 578 5.70 14.70 -48.33
N ILE A 579 6.34 14.68 -47.15
CA ILE A 579 6.87 15.88 -46.45
C ILE A 579 7.86 16.63 -47.34
N GLN A 580 8.76 15.92 -48.03
CA GLN A 580 9.70 16.54 -48.96
C GLN A 580 9.04 17.21 -50.18
N ARG A 581 7.79 16.85 -50.50
CA ARG A 581 7.01 17.42 -51.61
C ARG A 581 6.05 18.53 -51.18
N ALA A 582 5.73 18.65 -49.90
CA ALA A 582 4.83 19.68 -49.36
C ALA A 582 5.51 21.07 -49.26
N ARG A 583 4.74 22.16 -49.41
CA ARG A 583 5.21 23.55 -49.28
C ARG A 583 4.21 24.39 -48.47
N GLY A 584 4.72 25.34 -47.67
CA GLY A 584 3.88 26.25 -46.87
C GLY A 584 3.46 25.63 -45.53
N GLN A 585 2.32 26.07 -44.98
CA GLN A 585 1.81 25.67 -43.65
C GLN A 585 1.60 24.16 -43.49
N ASP A 586 1.32 23.43 -44.59
CA ASP A 586 1.18 21.97 -44.57
C ASP A 586 2.50 21.24 -44.23
N LYS A 587 3.64 21.86 -44.53
CA LYS A 587 4.96 21.28 -44.24
C LYS A 587 5.27 21.34 -42.74
N ASP A 588 4.94 22.44 -42.07
CA ASP A 588 5.20 22.62 -40.64
C ASP A 588 4.37 21.64 -39.79
N LEU A 589 3.09 21.43 -40.15
CA LEU A 589 2.22 20.46 -39.49
C LEU A 589 2.69 19.00 -39.67
N LEU A 590 3.16 18.65 -40.87
CA LEU A 590 3.69 17.30 -41.14
C LEU A 590 5.05 17.05 -40.48
N GLU A 591 5.89 18.08 -40.34
CA GLU A 591 7.18 17.98 -39.62
C GLU A 591 6.97 17.83 -38.11
N GLU A 592 5.97 18.51 -37.52
CA GLU A 592 5.63 18.38 -36.10
C GLU A 592 5.03 17.01 -35.76
N ALA A 593 4.14 16.48 -36.62
CA ALA A 593 3.61 15.12 -36.49
C ALA A 593 4.71 14.04 -36.60
N TYR A 594 5.67 14.21 -37.52
CA TYR A 594 6.81 13.30 -37.66
C TYR A 594 7.70 13.28 -36.41
N LYS A 595 7.90 14.45 -35.78
CA LYS A 595 8.76 14.59 -34.60
C LYS A 595 8.19 13.88 -33.37
N ILE A 596 6.87 13.99 -33.16
CA ILE A 596 6.15 13.30 -32.07
C ILE A 596 6.29 11.78 -32.22
N GLN A 597 6.15 11.26 -33.45
CA GLN A 597 6.28 9.84 -33.73
C GLN A 597 7.72 9.31 -33.55
N GLU A 598 8.73 10.14 -33.85
CA GLU A 598 10.14 9.80 -33.64
C GLU A 598 10.52 9.78 -32.16
N GLU A 599 9.95 10.67 -31.34
CA GLU A 599 10.14 10.69 -29.88
C GLU A 599 9.55 9.43 -29.22
N SER A 600 8.34 9.00 -29.59
CA SER A 600 7.75 7.76 -29.07
C SER A 600 8.57 6.51 -29.41
N ARG A 601 9.15 6.44 -30.61
CA ARG A 601 10.03 5.33 -31.01
C ARG A 601 11.33 5.28 -30.19
N MET A 602 11.95 6.44 -29.92
CA MET A 602 13.16 6.52 -29.09
C MET A 602 12.89 6.12 -27.64
N GLU A 603 11.71 6.39 -27.10
CA GLU A 603 11.31 5.90 -25.77
C GLU A 603 11.20 4.37 -25.72
N GLU A 604 10.77 3.73 -26.80
CA GLU A 604 10.68 2.27 -26.91
C GLU A 604 12.04 1.59 -27.08
N GLU A 605 12.97 2.16 -27.86
CA GLU A 605 14.35 1.69 -27.98
C GLU A 605 15.11 1.76 -26.64
N ASN A 606 14.87 2.81 -25.85
CA ASN A 606 15.40 2.93 -24.49
C ASN A 606 14.88 1.82 -23.55
N ALA A 607 13.65 1.35 -23.75
CA ALA A 607 13.09 0.22 -22.99
C ALA A 607 13.72 -1.13 -23.40
N GLN A 608 14.13 -1.29 -24.67
CA GLN A 608 14.85 -2.49 -25.14
C GLN A 608 16.27 -2.59 -24.56
N GLY A 609 16.96 -1.46 -24.40
CA GLY A 609 18.27 -1.41 -23.72
C GLY A 609 18.23 -1.94 -22.29
N VAL A 610 17.13 -1.69 -21.57
CA VAL A 610 16.90 -2.21 -20.20
C VAL A 610 16.70 -3.73 -20.20
N ALA A 611 16.06 -4.29 -21.22
CA ALA A 611 15.86 -5.74 -21.33
C ALA A 611 17.15 -6.50 -21.67
N ALA A 612 18.02 -5.92 -22.50
CA ALA A 612 19.35 -6.47 -22.79
C ALA A 612 20.24 -6.49 -21.53
N ALA A 613 20.18 -5.43 -20.71
CA ALA A 613 20.87 -5.38 -19.43
C ALA A 613 20.41 -6.47 -18.44
N PHE A 614 19.11 -6.81 -18.46
CA PHE A 614 18.56 -7.90 -17.66
C PHE A 614 19.00 -9.30 -18.14
N ALA A 615 19.22 -9.49 -19.44
CA ALA A 615 19.72 -10.77 -19.98
C ALA A 615 21.17 -11.05 -19.58
N ALA A 616 22.06 -10.05 -19.66
CA ALA A 616 23.45 -10.17 -19.23
C ALA A 616 23.56 -10.37 -17.70
N THR A 617 22.65 -9.76 -16.93
CA THR A 617 22.48 -9.99 -15.49
C THR A 617 22.21 -11.45 -15.14
N LEU A 618 21.31 -12.12 -15.88
CA LEU A 618 20.95 -13.53 -15.67
C LEU A 618 22.10 -14.50 -15.99
N GLN A 619 22.96 -14.16 -16.96
CA GLN A 619 24.12 -14.99 -17.32
C GLN A 619 25.18 -14.98 -16.21
N GLN A 620 25.45 -13.82 -15.60
CA GLN A 620 26.35 -13.71 -14.45
C GLN A 620 25.79 -14.37 -13.18
N PHE A 621 24.48 -14.27 -12.93
CA PHE A 621 23.84 -14.94 -11.80
C PHE A 621 24.05 -16.47 -11.82
N ASN A 622 24.08 -17.07 -13.00
CA ASN A 622 24.28 -18.51 -13.20
C ASN A 622 25.76 -18.94 -13.27
N GLY A 623 26.71 -18.04 -12.98
CA GLY A 623 28.14 -18.37 -12.89
C GLY A 623 28.89 -18.46 -14.22
N GLN A 624 28.35 -17.92 -15.33
CA GLN A 624 29.09 -17.81 -16.60
C GLN A 624 30.04 -16.61 -16.58
N SER A 625 31.26 -16.79 -17.10
CA SER A 625 32.41 -15.89 -16.90
C SER A 625 32.52 -14.71 -17.86
N GLU A 626 31.65 -14.58 -18.85
CA GLU A 626 31.63 -13.40 -19.73
C GLU A 626 30.76 -12.32 -19.09
N GLY A 627 31.40 -11.35 -18.45
CA GLY A 627 30.70 -10.22 -17.86
C GLY A 627 30.23 -9.21 -18.90
N ALA A 628 29.19 -8.44 -18.56
CA ALA A 628 28.79 -7.29 -19.36
C ALA A 628 30.00 -6.36 -19.57
N SER A 629 30.13 -5.77 -20.77
CA SER A 629 31.25 -4.88 -21.09
C SER A 629 31.22 -3.56 -20.31
N SER A 630 30.04 -3.19 -19.79
CA SER A 630 29.84 -2.04 -18.91
C SER A 630 28.64 -2.25 -17.99
N CYS A 631 28.57 -1.49 -16.90
CA CYS A 631 27.49 -1.46 -15.93
C CYS A 631 26.17 -0.96 -16.51
N SER A 632 26.18 -0.32 -17.68
CA SER A 632 24.95 0.01 -18.41
C SER A 632 24.19 -1.25 -18.87
N GLY A 633 24.90 -2.38 -19.00
CA GLY A 633 24.35 -3.69 -19.36
C GLY A 633 24.13 -4.62 -18.18
N LEU A 634 24.11 -4.14 -16.93
CA LEU A 634 24.00 -5.00 -15.75
C LEU A 634 23.05 -4.41 -14.69
N VAL A 635 22.19 -5.26 -14.11
CA VAL A 635 21.22 -4.92 -13.06
C VAL A 635 21.54 -5.75 -11.82
N CYS A 636 22.04 -5.11 -10.77
CA CYS A 636 22.37 -5.79 -9.53
C CYS A 636 21.14 -5.92 -8.62
N GLY A 637 21.16 -6.92 -7.73
CA GLY A 637 20.04 -7.18 -6.82
C GLY A 637 19.97 -6.18 -5.67
N GLY A 638 18.96 -6.33 -4.81
CA GLY A 638 18.77 -5.49 -3.63
C GLY A 638 20.05 -5.41 -2.78
N ASN A 639 20.50 -4.20 -2.45
CA ASN A 639 21.78 -3.93 -1.76
C ASN A 639 23.07 -4.35 -2.52
N GLY A 640 22.98 -4.63 -3.82
CA GLY A 640 24.09 -4.78 -4.75
C GLY A 640 24.40 -3.50 -5.52
N TYR A 641 25.59 -3.41 -6.09
CA TYR A 641 26.01 -2.36 -7.02
C TYR A 641 26.90 -2.95 -8.11
N CYS A 642 26.98 -2.26 -9.25
CA CYS A 642 27.85 -2.69 -10.34
C CYS A 642 29.21 -2.00 -10.24
N ASP A 643 30.27 -2.77 -10.36
CA ASP A 643 31.65 -2.30 -10.37
C ASP A 643 32.32 -2.71 -11.69
N GLU A 644 32.99 -1.77 -12.35
CA GLU A 644 33.72 -2.02 -13.61
C GLU A 644 35.21 -2.12 -13.30
N ASP A 645 35.82 -3.26 -13.63
CA ASP A 645 37.27 -3.44 -13.60
C ASP A 645 37.83 -3.83 -14.97
N SER A 646 39.13 -4.09 -15.06
CA SER A 646 39.80 -4.49 -16.31
C SER A 646 39.30 -5.83 -16.88
N GLN A 647 38.45 -6.56 -16.15
CA GLN A 647 37.81 -7.81 -16.56
C GLN A 647 36.31 -7.67 -16.85
N GLY A 648 35.77 -6.44 -16.90
CA GLY A 648 34.38 -6.12 -17.23
C GLY A 648 33.54 -5.66 -16.03
N ALA A 649 32.24 -5.47 -16.26
CA ALA A 649 31.28 -5.06 -15.25
C ALA A 649 30.76 -6.24 -14.44
N ARG A 650 30.79 -6.16 -13.11
CA ARG A 650 30.33 -7.21 -12.19
C ARG A 650 29.51 -6.65 -11.04
N CYS A 651 28.47 -7.37 -10.64
CA CYS A 651 27.75 -7.02 -9.42
C CYS A 651 28.55 -7.40 -8.17
N LYS A 652 28.64 -6.46 -7.23
CA LYS A 652 29.23 -6.63 -5.90
C LYS A 652 28.21 -6.21 -4.84
N CYS A 653 28.26 -6.81 -3.67
CA CYS A 653 27.42 -6.36 -2.56
C CYS A 653 27.96 -5.07 -1.96
N LYS A 654 27.06 -4.16 -1.58
CA LYS A 654 27.43 -2.94 -0.86
C LYS A 654 28.14 -3.29 0.45
N ALA A 655 29.08 -2.46 0.87
CA ALA A 655 29.79 -2.62 2.14
C ALA A 655 28.80 -2.75 3.31
N GLY A 656 28.95 -3.81 4.11
CA GLY A 656 28.02 -4.22 5.17
C GLY A 656 27.10 -5.39 4.78
N TYR A 657 27.10 -5.80 3.51
CA TYR A 657 26.41 -6.98 2.99
C TYR A 657 27.42 -7.97 2.39
N GLN A 658 27.06 -9.25 2.35
CA GLN A 658 27.83 -10.34 1.76
C GLN A 658 26.96 -11.17 0.81
N GLY A 659 27.57 -11.67 -0.26
CA GLY A 659 26.89 -12.48 -1.27
C GLY A 659 27.47 -12.27 -2.66
N THR A 660 26.66 -12.56 -3.68
CA THR A 660 27.09 -12.58 -5.09
C THR A 660 26.94 -11.25 -5.82
N GLY A 661 26.46 -10.20 -5.15
CA GLY A 661 26.07 -8.92 -5.78
C GLY A 661 24.65 -8.92 -6.35
N PHE A 662 24.08 -10.10 -6.64
CA PHE A 662 22.68 -10.27 -7.01
C PHE A 662 21.79 -10.68 -5.83
N VAL A 663 22.36 -11.41 -4.87
CA VAL A 663 21.74 -11.67 -3.57
C VAL A 663 22.72 -11.19 -2.53
N CYS A 664 22.34 -10.15 -1.80
CA CYS A 664 23.17 -9.51 -0.79
C CYS A 664 22.48 -9.59 0.57
N ASN A 665 23.03 -10.42 1.45
CA ASN A 665 22.53 -10.62 2.80
C ASN A 665 23.38 -9.86 3.81
N PRO A 666 22.84 -9.50 5.00
CA PRO A 666 23.64 -8.96 6.09
C PRO A 666 24.84 -9.86 6.39
N ALA A 667 26.01 -9.26 6.56
CA ALA A 667 27.23 -9.99 6.89
C ALA A 667 27.10 -10.67 8.28
N ALA A 668 27.60 -11.91 8.41
CA ALA A 668 27.60 -12.64 9.68
C ALA A 668 28.52 -12.02 10.76
N GLY A 669 29.41 -11.11 10.36
CA GLY A 669 30.26 -10.31 11.22
C GLY A 669 30.71 -9.03 10.51
N PHE A 670 31.12 -8.02 11.29
CA PHE A 670 31.43 -6.70 10.74
C PHE A 670 32.93 -6.54 10.43
N ALA A 671 33.23 -6.10 9.21
CA ALA A 671 34.59 -5.74 8.82
C ALA A 671 34.96 -4.38 9.44
N GLU A 672 35.92 -4.38 10.36
CA GLU A 672 36.41 -3.16 11.01
C GLU A 672 37.53 -2.52 10.19
N HIS A 673 37.37 -1.25 9.87
CA HIS A 673 38.33 -0.44 9.13
C HIS A 673 38.84 0.72 10.00
N PRO A 674 40.11 1.12 9.92
CA PRO A 674 40.60 2.30 10.63
C PRO A 674 39.93 3.58 10.08
N LEU A 675 39.48 4.49 10.96
CA LEU A 675 38.81 5.74 10.55
C LEU A 675 39.72 6.67 9.74
N ILE A 676 41.03 6.68 10.03
CA ILE A 676 42.01 7.56 9.40
C ILE A 676 43.28 6.73 9.13
N SER A 677 43.43 6.21 7.92
CA SER A 677 44.70 5.63 7.44
C SER A 677 45.33 6.61 6.45
N ALA A 678 46.08 7.58 6.96
CA ALA A 678 46.95 8.39 6.12
C ALA A 678 48.35 7.79 6.20
N ALA A 679 48.90 7.35 5.06
CA ALA A 679 50.29 6.92 4.97
C ALA A 679 51.21 8.05 5.48
N GLY A 680 51.86 7.84 6.63
CA GLY A 680 52.86 8.75 7.20
C GLY A 680 52.40 9.69 8.32
N ALA A 681 51.15 9.67 8.78
CA ALA A 681 50.70 10.49 9.92
C ALA A 681 50.79 9.74 11.26
N LYS A 682 51.13 10.43 12.37
CA LYS A 682 51.05 9.84 13.73
C LYS A 682 49.63 9.33 14.00
N PRO A 683 49.45 8.14 14.60
CA PRO A 683 48.14 7.55 14.87
C PRO A 683 47.30 8.51 15.72
N THR A 684 46.08 8.78 15.27
CA THR A 684 45.14 9.69 15.95
C THR A 684 44.54 8.97 17.14
N GLN A 685 44.76 9.50 18.35
CA GLN A 685 44.06 9.02 19.55
C GLN A 685 42.73 9.76 19.64
N VAL A 686 41.63 9.03 19.79
CA VAL A 686 40.29 9.61 19.91
C VAL A 686 39.72 9.40 21.31
N ALA A 687 39.00 10.40 21.76
CA ALA A 687 38.12 10.34 22.92
C ALA A 687 36.86 11.15 22.64
N ASP A 688 35.82 10.96 23.45
CA ASP A 688 34.56 11.70 23.36
C ASP A 688 33.92 11.61 21.95
N LEU A 689 33.78 10.39 21.43
CA LEU A 689 33.24 10.14 20.09
C LEU A 689 31.76 10.50 19.99
N HIS A 690 31.40 11.21 18.91
CA HIS A 690 30.02 11.46 18.51
C HIS A 690 29.86 11.23 17.00
N VAL A 691 28.75 10.61 16.61
CA VAL A 691 28.40 10.38 15.20
C VAL A 691 27.01 10.93 14.94
N SER A 692 26.84 11.57 13.80
CA SER A 692 25.54 12.07 13.32
C SER A 692 25.33 11.66 11.86
N SER A 693 24.10 11.30 11.50
CA SER A 693 23.74 11.06 10.10
C SER A 693 23.58 12.38 9.36
N LEU A 694 24.07 12.41 8.11
CA LEU A 694 23.94 13.52 7.17
C LEU A 694 23.19 13.06 5.93
N SER A 695 22.59 14.00 5.22
CA SER A 695 21.97 13.80 3.91
C SER A 695 22.98 13.27 2.88
N GLY A 696 22.49 12.45 1.94
CA GLY A 696 23.30 11.84 0.88
C GLY A 696 24.24 10.73 1.36
N ASN A 697 23.76 9.81 2.21
CA ASN A 697 24.56 8.73 2.82
C ASN A 697 25.81 9.24 3.55
N GLY A 698 25.73 10.44 4.12
CA GLY A 698 26.84 11.04 4.85
C GLY A 698 26.82 10.72 6.35
N VAL A 699 27.98 10.79 6.98
CA VAL A 699 28.13 10.79 8.43
C VAL A 699 29.08 11.90 8.84
N ALA A 700 28.81 12.53 9.97
CA ALA A 700 29.76 13.41 10.63
C ALA A 700 30.29 12.72 11.88
N VAL A 701 31.60 12.61 11.98
CA VAL A 701 32.29 12.10 13.17
C VAL A 701 32.97 13.27 13.87
N ALA A 702 32.53 13.58 15.09
CA ALA A 702 33.15 14.56 15.95
C ALA A 702 33.89 13.85 17.09
N PHE A 703 35.11 14.28 17.37
CA PHE A 703 35.93 13.66 18.41
C PHE A 703 36.95 14.64 19.00
N ARG A 704 37.41 14.33 20.21
CA ARG A 704 38.55 14.98 20.85
C ARG A 704 39.81 14.15 20.61
N ASP A 705 40.92 14.81 20.33
CA ASP A 705 42.25 14.19 20.29
C ASP A 705 43.07 14.57 21.54
N PRO A 706 43.23 13.66 22.52
CA PRO A 706 44.03 13.93 23.73
C PRO A 706 45.51 14.18 23.42
N SER A 707 46.05 13.55 22.37
CA SER A 707 47.45 13.68 21.98
C SER A 707 47.76 15.06 21.38
N ARG A 708 46.74 15.76 20.87
CA ARG A 708 46.84 17.11 20.30
C ARG A 708 46.29 18.19 21.23
N ARG A 709 46.67 18.16 22.51
CA ARG A 709 46.24 19.13 23.54
C ARG A 709 44.72 19.24 23.68
N ASN A 710 43.99 18.12 23.59
CA ASN A 710 42.53 18.07 23.71
C ASN A 710 41.79 18.91 22.66
N ARG A 711 42.34 19.02 21.45
CA ARG A 711 41.66 19.68 20.32
C ARG A 711 40.54 18.81 19.77
N GLY A 712 39.48 19.46 19.31
CA GLY A 712 38.33 18.80 18.70
C GLY A 712 38.40 18.84 17.19
N PHE A 713 38.01 17.74 16.56
CA PHE A 713 37.97 17.58 15.12
C PHE A 713 36.61 17.07 14.67
N VAL A 714 36.21 17.46 13.46
CA VAL A 714 35.10 16.90 12.70
C VAL A 714 35.66 16.30 11.42
N VAL A 715 35.27 15.07 11.12
CA VAL A 715 35.56 14.41 9.85
C VAL A 715 34.22 14.01 9.24
N LEU A 716 33.99 14.36 7.97
CA LEU A 716 32.82 13.92 7.24
C LEU A 716 33.15 12.66 6.46
N GLY A 717 32.27 11.68 6.51
CA GLY A 717 32.32 10.47 5.70
C GLY A 717 31.15 10.43 4.74
N THR A 718 31.35 9.86 3.55
CA THR A 718 30.27 9.49 2.63
C THR A 718 30.36 7.99 2.39
N ALA A 719 29.27 7.28 2.69
CA ALA A 719 29.17 5.86 2.39
C ALA A 719 28.91 5.69 0.89
N LEU A 720 29.92 5.17 0.21
CA LEU A 720 29.82 4.70 -1.16
C LEU A 720 29.34 3.25 -1.14
N ASP A 721 29.13 2.67 -2.32
CA ASP A 721 28.72 1.28 -2.41
C ASP A 721 29.83 0.33 -1.93
N GLY A 722 31.09 0.56 -2.29
CA GLY A 722 32.23 -0.28 -1.89
C GLY A 722 32.90 0.06 -0.55
N GLY A 723 32.54 1.15 0.12
CA GLY A 723 33.21 1.58 1.37
C GLY A 723 32.93 3.02 1.77
N MET A 724 33.84 3.64 2.52
CA MET A 724 33.71 5.02 2.98
C MET A 724 34.73 5.94 2.29
N ARG A 725 34.28 7.12 1.88
CA ARG A 725 35.15 8.24 1.50
C ARG A 725 35.16 9.28 2.62
N TRP A 726 36.34 9.65 3.10
CA TRP A 726 36.52 10.57 4.22
C TRP A 726 37.02 11.94 3.76
N SER A 727 36.53 13.00 4.38
CA SER A 727 37.05 14.36 4.24
C SER A 727 38.36 14.53 5.02
N ALA A 728 39.06 15.63 4.76
CA ALA A 728 40.11 16.06 5.69
C ALA A 728 39.49 16.42 7.05
N PRO A 729 40.18 16.15 8.19
CA PRO A 729 39.74 16.60 9.50
C PRO A 729 39.69 18.11 9.59
N ALA A 730 38.50 18.65 9.88
CA ALA A 730 38.29 20.06 10.18
C ALA A 730 38.38 20.29 11.68
N LEU A 731 38.97 21.42 12.07
CA LEU A 731 39.19 21.76 13.47
C LEU A 731 37.96 22.50 14.04
N ILE A 732 37.45 22.06 15.19
CA ILE A 732 36.30 22.68 15.87
C ILE A 732 36.68 24.02 16.52
N SER A 733 37.82 24.05 17.22
CA SER A 733 38.31 25.27 17.89
C SER A 733 39.84 25.36 17.80
N ALA A 734 40.33 26.53 17.40
CA ALA A 734 41.75 26.85 17.42
C ALA A 734 42.20 27.46 18.75
N SER A 735 41.29 28.05 19.51
CA SER A 735 41.58 28.86 20.70
C SER A 735 41.34 28.12 22.02
N SER A 736 40.57 27.03 22.02
CA SER A 736 40.20 26.31 23.25
C SER A 736 40.27 24.78 23.07
N PRO A 737 40.50 24.04 24.17
CA PRO A 737 40.19 22.61 24.20
C PRO A 737 38.71 22.35 23.89
N VAL A 738 38.40 21.13 23.45
CA VAL A 738 37.07 20.72 23.01
C VAL A 738 36.74 19.36 23.65
N PHE A 739 35.93 19.37 24.70
CA PHE A 739 35.47 18.17 25.41
C PHE A 739 34.02 17.85 25.05
N GLY A 740 33.72 16.57 24.81
CA GLY A 740 32.37 16.12 24.45
C GLY A 740 31.76 16.81 23.24
N PRO A 741 32.46 16.91 22.08
CA PRO A 741 31.89 17.54 20.90
C PRO A 741 30.70 16.72 20.38
N VAL A 742 29.58 17.40 20.12
CA VAL A 742 28.38 16.82 19.53
C VAL A 742 27.96 17.65 18.32
N LEU A 743 27.40 17.00 17.30
CA LEU A 743 27.11 17.63 16.01
C LEU A 743 25.81 17.09 15.40
N VAL A 744 25.01 17.97 14.78
CA VAL A 744 23.85 17.59 13.97
C VAL A 744 23.81 18.37 12.65
N GLU A 745 23.27 17.74 11.60
CA GLU A 745 22.86 18.46 10.38
C GLU A 745 21.49 19.10 10.58
N LEU A 746 21.33 20.29 10.01
CA LEU A 746 20.11 21.09 10.03
C LEU A 746 19.32 20.90 8.72
N ASP A 747 18.05 21.30 8.68
CA ASP A 747 17.20 21.06 7.50
C ASP A 747 17.64 21.80 6.23
N GLN A 748 18.38 22.90 6.37
CA GLN A 748 18.95 23.61 5.22
C GLN A 748 20.14 22.83 4.67
N ALA A 749 20.19 22.69 3.34
CA ALA A 749 21.19 21.89 2.65
C ALA A 749 22.63 22.22 3.10
N GLY A 750 23.21 21.30 3.87
CA GLY A 750 24.58 21.36 4.35
C GLY A 750 24.82 22.19 5.62
N GLY A 751 23.79 22.70 6.29
CA GLY A 751 23.92 23.42 7.57
C GLY A 751 24.28 22.48 8.72
N LEU A 752 25.20 22.88 9.60
CA LEU A 752 25.66 22.09 10.75
C LEU A 752 25.54 22.91 12.05
N ALA A 753 25.26 22.22 13.15
CA ALA A 753 25.39 22.77 14.50
C ALA A 753 26.36 21.92 15.30
N VAL A 754 27.32 22.56 15.98
CA VAL A 754 28.29 21.88 16.83
C VAL A 754 28.27 22.49 18.22
N ALA A 755 28.20 21.64 19.24
CA ALA A 755 28.35 22.07 20.62
C ALA A 755 29.50 21.31 21.28
N TYR A 756 30.27 21.99 22.13
CA TYR A 756 31.32 21.38 22.94
C TYR A 756 31.55 22.11 24.26
N ARG A 757 32.37 21.53 25.14
CA ARG A 757 32.80 22.15 26.40
C ARG A 757 34.27 22.56 26.35
N THR A 758 34.62 23.68 26.96
CA THR A 758 36.01 24.17 26.94
C THR A 758 36.93 23.46 27.94
N THR A 759 36.37 22.78 28.95
CA THR A 759 37.15 22.01 29.92
C THR A 759 36.44 20.69 30.28
N LYS A 760 37.18 19.77 30.91
CA LYS A 760 36.65 18.51 31.42
C LYS A 760 35.76 18.71 32.65
N ASP A 761 36.12 19.70 33.48
CA ASP A 761 35.63 19.88 34.85
C ASP A 761 34.62 21.04 34.98
N ARG A 762 34.14 21.31 36.20
CA ARG A 762 33.08 22.28 36.52
C ARG A 762 33.38 23.74 36.15
N GLY A 763 34.58 24.09 35.67
CA GLY A 763 34.94 25.46 35.30
C GLY A 763 34.77 25.81 33.81
N GLY A 764 34.35 24.86 32.97
CA GLY A 764 34.23 25.07 31.51
C GLY A 764 32.96 25.77 31.08
N ASP A 765 33.00 26.35 29.88
CA ASP A 765 31.85 26.92 29.20
C ASP A 765 31.27 25.92 28.20
N GLY A 766 29.95 25.92 28.07
CA GLY A 766 29.22 25.30 26.97
C GLY A 766 29.22 26.23 25.76
N MET A 767 29.82 25.76 24.68
CA MET A 767 29.98 26.50 23.42
C MET A 767 29.03 25.92 22.36
N LEU A 768 28.42 26.78 21.55
CA LEU A 768 27.62 26.43 20.38
C LEU A 768 28.14 27.22 19.16
N LEU A 769 28.29 26.57 18.01
CA LEU A 769 28.69 27.22 16.76
C LEU A 769 27.87 26.73 15.56
N CYS A 770 27.79 27.57 14.54
CA CYS A 770 27.25 27.22 13.22
C CYS A 770 28.35 26.62 12.36
N GLY A 771 28.00 25.65 11.51
CA GLY A 771 28.85 25.03 10.51
C GLY A 771 28.12 24.95 9.18
N ARG A 772 28.87 24.78 8.08
CA ARG A 772 28.33 24.44 6.77
C ARG A 772 29.27 23.45 6.10
N ARG A 773 28.71 22.51 5.33
CA ARG A 773 29.45 21.68 4.39
C ARG A 773 29.17 22.09 2.97
N ASP A 774 30.20 22.11 2.14
CA ASP A 774 30.05 22.27 0.69
C ASP A 774 29.83 20.94 -0.02
N ALA A 775 29.71 21.00 -1.36
CA ALA A 775 29.49 19.82 -2.21
C ALA A 775 30.67 18.82 -2.15
N GLU A 776 31.88 19.27 -1.81
CA GLU A 776 33.06 18.43 -1.64
C GLU A 776 33.22 17.88 -0.20
N ASN A 777 32.20 18.05 0.66
CA ASN A 777 32.24 17.72 2.09
C ASN A 777 33.38 18.43 2.86
N ARG A 778 33.78 19.62 2.43
CA ARG A 778 34.65 20.47 3.23
C ARG A 778 33.80 21.21 4.26
N VAL A 779 34.24 21.19 5.50
CA VAL A 779 33.54 21.82 6.62
C VAL A 779 34.09 23.22 6.84
N GLN A 780 33.19 24.21 6.81
CA GLN A 780 33.43 25.55 7.28
C GLN A 780 32.71 25.73 8.62
N LEU A 781 33.42 26.17 9.66
CA LEU A 781 32.84 26.45 10.98
C LEU A 781 32.93 27.95 11.29
N GLY A 782 31.86 28.49 11.86
CA GLY A 782 31.75 29.86 12.32
C GLY A 782 32.28 30.06 13.74
N PRO A 783 32.17 31.27 14.30
CA PRO A 783 32.58 31.55 15.67
C PRO A 783 31.70 30.81 16.68
N ALA A 784 32.29 30.45 17.82
CA ALA A 784 31.58 29.81 18.91
C ALA A 784 31.00 30.84 19.89
N ARG A 785 29.75 30.61 20.30
CA ARG A 785 29.02 31.41 21.28
C ARG A 785 28.84 30.61 22.58
N VAL A 786 29.14 31.23 23.71
CA VAL A 786 28.86 30.65 25.03
C VAL A 786 27.35 30.66 25.26
N PHE A 787 26.78 29.53 25.67
CA PHE A 787 25.36 29.43 26.06
C PHE A 787 25.15 29.06 27.53
N SER A 788 26.17 28.51 28.18
CA SER A 788 26.12 28.14 29.59
C SER A 788 27.53 28.15 30.20
N HIS A 789 27.61 28.49 31.47
CA HIS A 789 28.84 28.44 32.25
C HIS A 789 28.84 27.19 33.15
N TYR A 790 30.00 26.87 33.73
CA TYR A 790 30.19 25.81 34.73
C TYR A 790 29.78 24.39 34.26
N GLN A 791 30.07 24.07 33.00
CA GLN A 791 29.65 22.85 32.32
C GLN A 791 30.60 21.66 32.56
N ALA A 792 30.22 20.77 33.49
CA ALA A 792 30.96 19.54 33.79
C ALA A 792 30.43 18.26 33.12
N GLN A 793 29.20 18.28 32.59
CA GLN A 793 28.53 17.09 32.07
C GLN A 793 28.50 17.10 30.55
N ALA A 794 28.51 15.91 29.93
CA ALA A 794 28.27 15.79 28.50
C ALA A 794 26.87 16.30 28.13
N MET A 795 26.75 16.80 26.90
CA MET A 795 25.52 17.36 26.34
C MET A 795 25.17 16.66 25.04
N THR A 796 23.97 16.90 24.53
CA THR A 796 23.50 16.33 23.26
C THR A 796 22.70 17.36 22.46
N LEU A 797 22.60 17.15 21.15
CA LEU A 797 21.92 18.05 20.22
C LEU A 797 20.77 17.33 19.52
N ILE A 798 19.66 18.03 19.33
CA ILE A 798 18.55 17.60 18.49
C ILE A 798 18.27 18.68 17.45
N ALA A 799 18.38 18.31 16.17
CA ALA A 799 17.98 19.19 15.08
C ALA A 799 16.45 19.31 15.03
N LEU A 800 15.97 20.54 14.77
CA LEU A 800 14.56 20.90 14.75
C LEU A 800 14.24 21.72 13.49
N PRO A 801 12.95 21.75 13.07
CA PRO A 801 12.46 22.53 11.95
C PRO A 801 12.93 23.98 11.95
N GLN A 802 13.08 24.55 10.76
CA GLN A 802 13.41 25.97 10.55
C GLN A 802 14.83 26.33 11.01
N ASN A 803 15.81 25.44 10.75
CA ASN A 803 17.22 25.64 11.09
C ASN A 803 17.44 25.84 12.60
N ARG A 804 16.63 25.18 13.43
CA ARG A 804 16.71 25.27 14.89
C ARG A 804 17.42 24.05 15.47
N VAL A 805 17.96 24.22 16.67
CA VAL A 805 18.59 23.15 17.42
C VAL A 805 18.23 23.26 18.90
N ALA A 806 17.98 22.12 19.53
CA ALA A 806 17.86 21.99 20.98
C ALA A 806 19.17 21.43 21.55
N VAL A 807 19.83 22.19 22.43
CA VAL A 807 21.02 21.75 23.19
C VAL A 807 20.59 21.29 24.56
N LEU A 808 20.76 20.01 24.87
CA LEU A 808 20.38 19.41 26.15
C LEU A 808 21.61 19.26 27.05
N PHE A 809 21.60 19.92 28.20
CA PHE A 809 22.74 20.00 29.11
C PHE A 809 22.32 20.06 30.59
N SER A 810 23.28 19.87 31.48
CA SER A 810 23.09 20.11 32.92
C SER A 810 23.40 21.57 33.22
N GLU A 811 22.39 22.33 33.62
CA GLU A 811 22.56 23.72 33.99
C GLU A 811 22.94 23.87 35.46
N HIS A 812 23.76 24.86 35.74
CA HIS A 812 24.17 25.27 37.07
C HIS A 812 23.87 26.76 37.20
N GLN A 813 22.85 27.10 38.00
CA GLN A 813 22.45 28.48 38.21
C GLN A 813 22.94 28.94 39.59
N PRO A 814 23.97 29.79 39.66
CA PRO A 814 24.40 30.35 40.94
C PRO A 814 23.33 31.30 41.46
N VAL A 815 22.80 31.03 42.65
CA VAL A 815 21.88 31.94 43.37
C VAL A 815 22.71 32.74 44.37
N THR A 816 22.64 34.07 44.32
CA THR A 816 23.35 34.94 45.28
C THR A 816 22.81 34.70 46.69
N GLY A 817 23.65 34.15 47.56
CA GLY A 817 23.33 33.92 48.98
C GLY A 817 22.66 32.58 49.32
N ALA A 818 22.52 31.64 48.37
CA ALA A 818 21.97 30.30 48.58
C ALA A 818 22.79 29.21 47.86
N GLU A 819 22.50 27.93 48.13
CA GLU A 819 23.08 26.82 47.36
C GLU A 819 22.69 26.94 45.88
N ALA A 820 23.63 26.65 44.98
CA ALA A 820 23.38 26.74 43.55
C ALA A 820 22.30 25.74 43.11
N GLU A 821 21.36 26.21 42.30
CA GLU A 821 20.32 25.36 41.76
C GLU A 821 20.82 24.63 40.50
N HIS A 822 20.37 23.39 40.35
CA HIS A 822 20.72 22.53 39.24
C HIS A 822 19.47 22.14 38.46
N PHE A 823 19.56 22.14 37.14
CA PHE A 823 18.46 21.75 36.27
C PHE A 823 18.95 20.90 35.09
N GLY A 824 18.07 20.05 34.58
CA GLY A 824 18.18 19.55 33.22
C GLY A 824 17.56 20.58 32.27
N THR A 825 18.39 21.21 31.44
CA THR A 825 17.97 22.33 30.59
C THR A 825 18.15 22.00 29.10
N SER A 826 17.18 22.44 28.31
CA SER A 826 17.23 22.53 26.86
C SER A 826 17.35 23.99 26.42
N LEU A 827 18.41 24.34 25.70
CA LEU A 827 18.53 25.61 25.01
C LEU A 827 17.97 25.46 23.59
N LEU A 828 16.98 26.26 23.23
CA LEU A 828 16.53 26.41 21.86
C LEU A 828 17.34 27.52 21.18
N ALA A 829 17.99 27.21 20.06
CA ALA A 829 18.73 28.16 19.25
C ALA A 829 18.35 28.06 17.77
N GLU A 830 18.41 29.19 17.08
CA GLU A 830 18.24 29.31 15.63
C GLU A 830 19.61 29.55 15.00
N MET A 831 19.92 28.80 13.95
CA MET A 831 21.20 28.88 13.27
C MET A 831 21.06 29.84 12.08
N SER A 832 21.95 30.83 11.97
CA SER A 832 21.99 31.74 10.81
C SER A 832 22.92 31.19 9.73
N ASP A 833 22.44 31.16 8.48
CA ASP A 833 23.19 30.73 7.27
C ASP A 833 23.49 31.91 6.31
N SER A 834 23.37 33.15 6.78
CA SER A 834 23.82 34.30 5.99
C SER A 834 25.35 34.32 5.91
N LYS A 835 25.89 34.53 4.69
CA LYS A 835 27.35 34.61 4.44
C LYS A 835 28.05 35.65 5.34
N ASP A 836 27.32 36.66 5.80
CA ASP A 836 27.84 37.76 6.61
C ASP A 836 27.71 37.53 8.14
N ALA A 837 26.96 36.51 8.60
CA ALA A 837 26.75 36.25 10.03
C ALA A 837 26.44 34.76 10.34
N MET A 838 27.46 33.89 10.25
CA MET A 838 27.41 32.47 10.61
C MET A 838 27.49 32.26 12.14
N MET A 839 26.50 32.78 12.87
CA MET A 839 26.46 32.79 14.34
C MET A 839 25.12 32.26 14.89
N PRO A 840 25.12 31.49 15.99
CA PRO A 840 23.89 30.99 16.58
C PRO A 840 23.13 32.08 17.34
N LYS A 841 21.82 32.15 17.10
CA LYS A 841 20.88 33.03 17.81
C LYS A 841 20.17 32.23 18.90
N LEU A 842 20.47 32.54 20.15
CA LEU A 842 19.88 31.86 21.31
C LEU A 842 18.45 32.38 21.51
N LEU A 843 17.44 31.50 21.44
CA LEU A 843 16.04 31.88 21.56
C LEU A 843 15.53 31.81 23.00
N GLY A 844 15.87 30.74 23.72
CA GLY A 844 15.41 30.54 25.10
C GLY A 844 15.93 29.26 25.74
N LYS A 845 15.83 29.18 27.08
CA LYS A 845 16.17 27.99 27.88
C LYS A 845 14.91 27.46 28.55
N TYR A 846 14.78 26.14 28.56
CA TYR A 846 13.61 25.44 29.09
C TYR A 846 14.06 24.24 29.93
N HIS A 847 13.45 24.02 31.09
CA HIS A 847 13.84 22.93 31.99
C HIS A 847 13.01 21.67 31.76
N PHE A 848 13.68 20.56 31.44
CA PHE A 848 13.06 19.24 31.31
C PHE A 848 13.12 18.41 32.59
N ALA A 849 13.96 18.80 33.55
CA ALA A 849 14.07 18.15 34.85
C ALA A 849 14.49 19.13 35.94
N LYS A 850 13.93 18.97 37.14
CA LYS A 850 14.34 19.70 38.36
C LYS A 850 15.53 18.97 39.01
N GLY A 851 16.59 19.66 39.39
CA GLY A 851 17.78 19.04 39.99
C GLY A 851 18.85 18.63 38.99
N ALA A 852 19.96 18.09 39.50
CA ALA A 852 21.13 17.78 38.70
C ALA A 852 20.92 16.56 37.81
N VAL A 853 21.27 16.70 36.53
CA VAL A 853 21.18 15.61 35.55
C VAL A 853 22.55 15.25 34.99
N THR A 854 22.76 13.98 34.66
CA THR A 854 23.99 13.47 34.05
C THR A 854 23.67 12.41 33.00
N ARG A 855 24.64 12.09 32.13
CA ARG A 855 24.53 11.03 31.10
C ARG A 855 23.28 11.19 30.22
N ILE A 856 23.07 12.41 29.72
CA ILE A 856 21.93 12.77 28.87
C ILE A 856 22.11 12.14 27.49
N THR A 857 21.06 11.51 26.98
CA THR A 857 20.94 11.08 25.59
C THR A 857 19.54 11.44 25.10
N ALA A 858 19.40 11.68 23.80
CA ALA A 858 18.11 12.00 23.21
C ALA A 858 17.99 11.40 21.82
N ALA A 859 16.76 11.14 21.41
CA ALA A 859 16.44 10.65 20.09
C ALA A 859 15.17 11.32 19.55
N PRO A 860 15.16 11.74 18.27
CA PRO A 860 13.95 12.23 17.63
C PRO A 860 12.92 11.10 17.50
N LEU A 861 11.65 11.42 17.71
CA LEU A 861 10.50 10.55 17.47
C LEU A 861 9.68 11.00 16.24
N SER A 862 9.74 12.29 15.92
CA SER A 862 9.21 12.92 14.70
C SER A 862 10.04 14.15 14.35
N SER A 863 9.62 14.95 13.37
CA SER A 863 10.24 16.26 13.08
C SER A 863 10.09 17.26 14.22
N LYS A 864 9.11 17.13 15.12
CA LYS A 864 8.86 18.08 16.22
C LYS A 864 8.97 17.50 17.62
N THR A 865 8.98 16.17 17.76
CA THR A 865 8.98 15.49 19.07
C THR A 865 10.24 14.67 19.28
N PHE A 866 10.77 14.65 20.51
CA PHE A 866 11.95 13.86 20.86
C PHE A 866 11.89 13.37 22.32
N ALA A 867 12.53 12.22 22.58
CA ALA A 867 12.67 11.66 23.93
C ALA A 867 14.05 11.98 24.50
N ILE A 868 14.12 12.26 25.81
CA ILE A 868 15.32 12.64 26.55
C ILE A 868 15.49 11.66 27.71
N ALA A 869 16.52 10.83 27.66
CA ALA A 869 16.87 9.92 28.75
C ALA A 869 18.09 10.43 29.52
N PHE A 870 18.03 10.37 30.85
CA PHE A 870 19.05 10.94 31.71
C PHE A 870 19.07 10.28 33.08
N ARG A 871 20.18 10.48 33.81
CA ARG A 871 20.28 10.16 35.22
C ARG A 871 20.01 11.43 36.01
N GLN A 872 19.00 11.40 36.86
CA GLN A 872 18.70 12.49 37.78
C GLN A 872 19.28 12.19 39.17
N SER A 873 19.73 13.22 39.88
CA SER A 873 20.05 13.11 41.31
C SER A 873 18.85 12.61 42.11
N ARG A 874 19.13 11.87 43.18
CA ARG A 874 18.09 11.30 44.04
C ARG A 874 17.25 12.41 44.68
N GLU A 875 15.95 12.39 44.43
CA GLU A 875 14.96 13.27 45.03
C GLU A 875 14.05 12.36 45.89
N SER A 876 14.12 12.44 47.22
CA SER A 876 13.50 11.51 48.21
C SER A 876 14.14 10.10 48.30
N ALA A 877 13.41 9.11 48.85
CA ALA A 877 13.89 7.73 49.01
C ALA A 877 13.98 6.94 47.69
N ALA A 878 13.38 7.41 46.59
CA ALA A 878 13.36 6.71 45.30
C ALA A 878 14.57 7.07 44.39
N TYR A 879 15.08 6.08 43.66
CA TYR A 879 16.11 6.27 42.64
C TYR A 879 15.51 6.83 41.33
N ARG A 880 16.24 7.71 40.64
CA ARG A 880 15.82 8.30 39.36
C ARG A 880 16.91 8.19 38.28
N GLU A 881 17.67 7.10 38.33
CA GLU A 881 18.84 6.93 37.46
C GLU A 881 18.50 6.48 36.02
N ALA A 882 17.31 5.92 35.79
CA ALA A 882 16.74 5.65 34.47
C ALA A 882 15.49 6.51 34.24
N SER A 883 15.70 7.81 34.12
CA SER A 883 14.61 8.77 33.90
C SER A 883 14.48 9.13 32.43
N VAL A 884 13.24 9.32 31.97
CA VAL A 884 12.91 9.82 30.63
C VAL A 884 11.93 10.97 30.69
N SER A 885 12.11 11.95 29.82
CA SER A 885 11.17 13.05 29.56
C SER A 885 10.94 13.18 28.07
N LEU A 886 9.75 13.61 27.68
CA LEU A 886 9.41 13.90 26.30
C LEU A 886 9.40 15.41 26.08
N ALA A 887 9.83 15.83 24.90
CA ALA A 887 9.77 17.21 24.44
C ALA A 887 9.07 17.30 23.08
N GLU A 888 8.34 18.40 22.87
CA GLU A 888 7.71 18.77 21.62
C GLU A 888 7.96 20.25 21.30
N LEU A 889 8.29 20.54 20.04
CA LEU A 889 8.35 21.91 19.52
C LEU A 889 6.94 22.38 19.16
N TRP A 890 6.36 23.23 20.01
CA TRP A 890 5.04 23.83 19.82
C TRP A 890 5.20 25.29 19.40
N GLY A 891 4.98 25.56 18.10
CA GLY A 891 5.20 26.91 17.53
C GLY A 891 6.67 27.33 17.58
N THR A 892 7.01 28.22 18.51
CA THR A 892 8.38 28.74 18.74
C THR A 892 8.98 28.33 20.08
N GLU A 893 8.31 27.48 20.85
CA GLU A 893 8.73 27.09 22.19
C GLU A 893 8.85 25.57 22.35
N LEU A 894 9.66 25.14 23.31
CA LEU A 894 9.76 23.73 23.69
C LEU A 894 8.86 23.43 24.87
N VAL A 895 7.99 22.44 24.71
CA VAL A 895 7.08 21.94 25.74
C VAL A 895 7.57 20.57 26.21
N PHE A 896 7.60 20.34 27.52
CA PHE A 896 8.06 19.09 28.13
C PHE A 896 6.95 18.43 28.94
N THR A 897 7.05 17.11 29.10
CA THR A 897 6.21 16.38 30.07
C THR A 897 6.42 16.90 31.49
N THR A 898 5.32 17.06 32.24
CA THR A 898 5.31 17.71 33.57
C THR A 898 6.17 17.03 34.63
N SER A 899 6.47 15.74 34.48
CA SER A 899 7.34 15.00 35.40
C SER A 899 8.08 13.89 34.65
N PRO A 900 9.41 13.75 34.82
CA PRO A 900 10.16 12.64 34.27
C PRO A 900 9.63 11.30 34.76
N THR A 901 9.51 10.33 33.85
CA THR A 901 9.14 8.95 34.19
C THR A 901 10.40 8.17 34.57
N SER A 902 10.44 7.58 35.76
CA SER A 902 11.53 6.71 36.21
C SER A 902 11.19 5.25 35.93
N LEU A 903 12.04 4.55 35.17
CA LEU A 903 11.83 3.14 34.82
C LEU A 903 12.18 2.18 35.97
N GLU A 904 13.07 2.58 36.87
CA GLU A 904 13.61 1.74 37.95
C GLU A 904 13.67 2.52 39.28
N PRO A 905 12.52 2.91 39.87
CA PRO A 905 12.49 3.76 41.06
C PRO A 905 13.11 3.13 42.32
N GLY A 906 13.25 1.81 42.35
CA GLY A 906 13.83 1.07 43.48
C GLY A 906 15.32 0.73 43.32
N ARG A 907 15.96 1.09 42.19
CA ARG A 907 17.30 0.58 41.85
C ARG A 907 18.26 1.69 41.41
N GLY A 908 19.52 1.60 41.85
CA GLY A 908 20.61 2.48 41.42
C GLY A 908 21.68 1.75 40.61
N GLN A 909 22.81 2.41 40.35
CA GLN A 909 23.92 1.93 39.53
C GLN A 909 23.57 1.76 38.04
N ILE A 910 22.77 2.67 37.48
CA ILE A 910 22.42 2.64 36.06
C ILE A 910 23.45 3.44 35.27
N TRP A 911 24.24 2.75 34.45
CA TRP A 911 25.46 3.32 33.89
C TRP A 911 25.27 3.85 32.47
N ALA A 912 25.37 2.99 31.47
CA ALA A 912 25.23 3.35 30.06
C ALA A 912 23.75 3.32 29.63
N ARG A 913 23.38 4.12 28.62
CA ARG A 913 22.00 4.20 28.11
C ARG A 913 21.95 4.68 26.66
N SER A 914 20.88 4.33 25.97
CA SER A 914 20.56 4.79 24.62
C SER A 914 19.04 4.80 24.43
N VAL A 915 18.57 5.71 23.57
CA VAL A 915 17.16 5.81 23.16
C VAL A 915 17.09 5.75 21.64
N ALA A 916 16.11 5.05 21.10
CA ALA A 916 15.88 4.99 19.65
C ALA A 916 14.38 4.87 19.34
N GLY A 917 13.89 5.63 18.35
CA GLY A 917 12.50 5.55 17.89
C GLY A 917 12.18 4.22 17.21
N LEU A 918 10.98 3.68 17.42
CA LEU A 918 10.50 2.41 16.85
C LEU A 918 9.35 2.59 15.84
N GLY A 919 8.91 3.82 15.57
CA GLY A 919 7.75 4.13 14.73
C GLY A 919 6.49 4.32 15.57
N ASP A 920 5.45 4.93 15.00
CA ASP A 920 4.14 5.16 15.65
C ASP A 920 4.23 5.78 17.06
N GLY A 921 5.15 6.74 17.24
CA GLY A 921 5.40 7.41 18.53
C GLY A 921 5.99 6.52 19.63
N ALA A 922 6.37 5.27 19.32
CA ALA A 922 7.05 4.36 20.23
C ALA A 922 8.58 4.52 20.17
N PHE A 923 9.26 4.22 21.27
CA PHE A 923 10.72 4.22 21.36
C PHE A 923 11.24 3.19 22.37
N ALA A 924 12.43 2.67 22.09
CA ALA A 924 13.17 1.80 22.99
C ALA A 924 14.07 2.65 23.92
N TYR A 925 14.03 2.36 25.22
CA TYR A 925 15.02 2.81 26.19
C TYR A 925 15.87 1.61 26.60
N THR A 926 17.12 1.58 26.16
CA THR A 926 18.11 0.54 26.54
C THR A 926 19.09 1.08 27.57
N TYR A 927 19.36 0.35 28.65
CA TYR A 927 20.33 0.76 29.69
C TYR A 927 21.06 -0.42 30.34
N HIS A 928 22.27 -0.15 30.85
CA HIS A 928 23.06 -1.12 31.60
C HIS A 928 22.92 -0.92 33.12
N SER A 929 22.48 -1.96 33.82
CA SER A 929 22.42 -2.04 35.28
C SER A 929 23.74 -2.60 35.81
N GLY A 930 24.59 -1.75 36.38
CA GLY A 930 25.89 -2.15 36.92
C GLY A 930 25.79 -2.97 38.21
N ALA A 931 24.71 -2.81 38.99
CA ALA A 931 24.48 -3.63 40.18
C ALA A 931 24.17 -5.09 39.83
N GLU A 932 23.42 -5.29 38.75
CA GLU A 932 22.98 -6.61 38.30
C GLU A 932 23.89 -7.22 37.23
N GLN A 933 24.79 -6.42 36.64
CA GLN A 933 25.62 -6.81 35.51
C GLN A 933 24.77 -7.29 34.32
N VAL A 934 23.66 -6.60 34.03
CA VAL A 934 22.77 -6.89 32.90
C VAL A 934 22.39 -5.62 32.14
N THR A 935 22.15 -5.76 30.84
CA THR A 935 21.56 -4.71 30.00
C THR A 935 20.08 -4.98 29.84
N LYS A 936 19.24 -3.98 30.11
CA LYS A 936 17.79 -4.04 30.00
C LYS A 936 17.27 -3.11 28.92
N GLN A 937 16.10 -3.44 28.37
CA GLN A 937 15.39 -2.61 27.41
C GLN A 937 13.91 -2.51 27.80
N ALA A 938 13.39 -1.30 27.82
CA ALA A 938 11.97 -1.00 27.96
C ALA A 938 11.45 -0.34 26.69
N VAL A 939 10.15 -0.47 26.42
CA VAL A 939 9.49 0.19 25.28
C VAL A 939 8.39 1.08 25.80
N LEU A 940 8.43 2.35 25.38
CA LEU A 940 7.46 3.36 25.74
C LEU A 940 6.81 3.91 24.47
N ARG A 941 5.56 4.36 24.57
CA ARG A 941 4.85 5.05 23.49
C ARG A 941 4.24 6.34 24.01
N LEU A 942 4.27 7.36 23.15
CA LEU A 942 3.52 8.58 23.37
C LEU A 942 2.04 8.33 23.07
N HIS A 943 1.16 8.49 24.06
CA HIS A 943 -0.27 8.40 23.84
C HIS A 943 -0.78 9.63 23.04
N PRO A 944 -1.36 9.46 21.84
CA PRO A 944 -1.64 10.57 20.91
C PRO A 944 -2.54 11.68 21.47
N GLN A 945 -3.48 11.34 22.35
CA GLN A 945 -4.46 12.30 22.88
C GLN A 945 -4.07 12.90 24.24
N SER A 946 -3.28 12.17 25.05
CA SER A 946 -2.97 12.59 26.43
C SER A 946 -1.57 13.15 26.58
N HIS A 947 -0.72 13.01 25.55
CA HIS A 947 0.70 13.37 25.56
C HIS A 947 1.47 12.78 26.75
N ARG A 948 0.97 11.67 27.32
CA ARG A 948 1.63 10.93 28.39
C ARG A 948 2.40 9.75 27.82
N LEU A 949 3.49 9.40 28.51
CA LEU A 949 4.26 8.20 28.21
C LEU A 949 3.54 6.98 28.78
N GLU A 950 3.22 6.05 27.91
CA GLU A 950 2.70 4.73 28.24
C GLU A 950 3.82 3.70 28.12
N MET A 951 3.98 2.82 29.11
CA MET A 951 4.95 1.72 29.05
C MET A 951 4.31 0.54 28.33
N LEU A 952 4.74 0.28 27.09
CA LEU A 952 4.26 -0.86 26.30
C LEU A 952 4.96 -2.17 26.71
N GLN A 953 6.22 -2.07 27.15
CA GLN A 953 7.02 -3.20 27.61
C GLN A 953 7.86 -2.76 28.82
N GLU A 954 7.67 -3.46 29.94
CA GLU A 954 8.51 -3.30 31.13
C GLU A 954 9.99 -3.62 30.83
N PRO A 955 10.96 -3.11 31.63
CA PRO A 955 12.36 -3.40 31.39
C PRO A 955 12.69 -4.90 31.39
N GLN A 956 13.05 -5.44 30.23
CA GLN A 956 13.46 -6.83 30.06
C GLN A 956 14.97 -6.94 29.87
N VAL A 957 15.58 -8.00 30.41
CA VAL A 957 17.00 -8.30 30.21
C VAL A 957 17.25 -8.69 28.75
N VAL A 958 18.09 -7.92 28.07
CA VAL A 958 18.48 -8.18 26.67
C VAL A 958 19.92 -8.68 26.54
N ALA A 959 20.74 -8.53 27.57
CA ALA A 959 22.09 -9.08 27.64
C ALA A 959 22.60 -9.20 29.07
N GLU A 960 23.50 -10.16 29.29
CA GLU A 960 24.19 -10.39 30.54
C GLU A 960 25.68 -10.03 30.42
N GLY A 961 26.30 -9.69 31.54
CA GLY A 961 27.71 -9.29 31.62
C GLY A 961 27.91 -7.79 31.66
N PHE A 962 29.10 -7.39 32.13
CA PHE A 962 29.47 -5.98 32.25
C PHE A 962 29.47 -5.29 30.89
N SER A 963 28.84 -4.12 30.79
CA SER A 963 28.90 -3.29 29.59
C SER A 963 29.18 -1.82 29.90
N PRO A 964 30.32 -1.26 29.42
CA PRO A 964 30.63 0.14 29.62
C PRO A 964 29.89 1.08 28.66
N PHE A 965 29.18 0.55 27.65
CA PHE A 965 28.49 1.32 26.61
C PHE A 965 27.19 0.63 26.16
N VAL A 966 26.23 1.42 25.67
CA VAL A 966 25.00 0.93 25.03
C VAL A 966 24.69 1.88 23.88
N SER A 967 24.44 1.35 22.69
CA SER A 967 24.03 2.16 21.53
C SER A 967 22.95 1.43 20.75
N THR A 968 21.77 2.03 20.65
CA THR A 968 20.65 1.52 19.84
C THR A 968 20.39 2.48 18.70
N VAL A 969 20.25 1.96 17.48
CA VAL A 969 19.89 2.71 16.27
C VAL A 969 18.76 1.99 15.55
N SER A 970 17.81 2.75 15.00
CA SER A 970 16.61 2.22 14.35
C SER A 970 16.55 2.65 12.89
N THR A 971 15.91 1.82 12.06
CA THR A 971 15.68 2.05 10.62
C THR A 971 14.43 2.88 10.33
N VAL A 972 13.67 3.26 11.37
CA VAL A 972 12.49 4.14 11.22
C VAL A 972 12.93 5.39 10.47
N HIS A 973 12.42 5.51 9.24
CA HIS A 973 12.94 6.46 8.28
C HIS A 973 12.66 7.87 8.80
N ARG A 974 13.74 8.64 8.92
CA ARG A 974 13.67 10.04 9.30
C ARG A 974 13.04 10.77 8.11
N GLU A 975 11.98 11.55 8.32
CA GLU A 975 11.49 12.52 7.32
C GLU A 975 12.60 13.56 7.08
N VAL A 976 13.61 13.20 6.30
CA VAL A 976 14.58 14.16 5.77
C VAL A 976 13.89 14.79 4.58
N HIS A 977 13.68 16.10 4.64
CA HIS A 977 13.16 16.91 3.54
C HIS A 977 13.84 16.49 2.23
N GLN A 978 13.13 15.73 1.39
CA GLN A 978 13.55 15.45 0.04
C GLN A 978 13.58 16.77 -0.71
N PHE A 979 14.78 17.34 -0.87
CA PHE A 979 15.04 18.30 -1.93
C PHE A 979 14.61 17.65 -3.24
N GLN A 980 13.70 18.30 -3.96
CA GLN A 980 13.30 17.93 -5.31
C GLN A 980 14.56 17.60 -6.14
N PRO A 981 14.63 16.43 -6.81
CA PRO A 981 15.72 16.19 -7.74
C PRO A 981 15.67 17.24 -8.84
N GLN A 982 16.81 17.90 -9.07
CA GLN A 982 16.97 18.73 -10.26
C GLN A 982 16.66 17.89 -11.50
N ARG A 983 15.94 18.50 -12.45
CA ARG A 983 15.54 17.92 -13.74
C ARG A 983 16.71 17.12 -14.35
N GLY A 984 16.55 15.80 -14.50
CA GLY A 984 17.44 14.99 -15.36
C GLY A 984 17.81 13.58 -14.89
N GLN A 985 17.50 13.14 -13.68
CA GLN A 985 17.78 11.75 -13.25
C GLN A 985 16.54 11.05 -12.70
N ARG A 986 16.01 10.09 -13.47
CA ARG A 986 14.98 9.14 -13.02
C ARG A 986 15.65 8.09 -12.14
N ILE A 987 15.67 8.30 -10.81
CA ILE A 987 15.94 7.24 -9.85
C ILE A 987 14.61 6.56 -9.54
N ARG A 988 14.36 5.38 -10.12
CA ARG A 988 13.32 4.46 -9.65
C ARG A 988 13.82 3.81 -8.37
N ALA A 989 13.45 4.36 -7.22
CA ALA A 989 13.53 3.64 -5.95
C ALA A 989 12.11 3.22 -5.58
N GLU A 990 11.71 2.04 -6.03
CA GLU A 990 10.62 1.28 -5.41
C GLU A 990 11.07 0.90 -4.00
N ALA A 991 10.81 1.77 -3.02
CA ALA A 991 10.98 1.41 -1.62
C ALA A 991 9.85 0.44 -1.25
N GLN A 992 10.12 -0.87 -1.34
CA GLN A 992 9.34 -1.88 -0.62
C GLN A 992 9.12 -1.42 0.84
N PRO A 993 7.95 -1.65 1.46
CA PRO A 993 7.78 -1.46 2.89
C PRO A 993 8.60 -2.51 3.63
N GLN A 994 9.89 -2.24 3.84
CA GLN A 994 10.74 -3.03 4.73
C GLN A 994 10.21 -2.81 6.15
N GLY A 995 9.79 -3.88 6.83
CA GLY A 995 9.38 -3.80 8.23
C GLY A 995 10.46 -3.13 9.08
N HIS A 996 10.06 -2.21 9.96
CA HIS A 996 10.99 -1.47 10.82
C HIS A 996 11.87 -2.44 11.62
N ARG A 997 13.18 -2.16 11.66
CA ARG A 997 14.20 -2.89 12.42
C ARG A 997 15.04 -1.94 13.26
N PHE A 998 15.62 -2.42 14.34
CA PHE A 998 16.63 -1.70 15.10
C PHE A 998 17.79 -2.60 15.51
N PHE A 999 18.95 -1.99 15.65
CA PHE A 999 20.20 -2.64 16.02
C PHE A 999 20.69 -2.07 17.35
N THR A 1000 20.99 -2.95 18.30
CA THR A 1000 21.55 -2.58 19.61
C THR A 1000 22.95 -3.16 19.76
N PHE A 1001 23.93 -2.28 19.94
CA PHE A 1001 25.31 -2.63 20.26
C PHE A 1001 25.53 -2.59 21.78
N ILE A 1002 26.03 -3.69 22.31
CA ILE A 1002 26.19 -3.97 23.74
C ILE A 1002 27.54 -4.64 23.98
N GLY A 1003 28.09 -4.47 25.18
CA GLY A 1003 29.29 -5.19 25.60
C GLY A 1003 29.00 -6.68 25.84
N GLY A 1004 29.96 -7.53 25.54
CA GLY A 1004 29.97 -8.96 25.88
C GLY A 1004 31.11 -9.32 26.83
N GLU A 1005 31.30 -10.63 27.06
CA GLU A 1005 32.39 -11.15 27.90
C GLU A 1005 33.76 -10.62 27.44
N GLY A 1006 34.53 -10.06 28.39
CA GLY A 1006 35.82 -9.44 28.09
C GLY A 1006 35.75 -8.16 27.25
N ALA A 1007 34.63 -7.42 27.30
CA ALA A 1007 34.43 -6.16 26.56
C ALA A 1007 34.49 -6.25 25.02
N LYS A 1008 34.34 -7.46 24.46
CA LYS A 1008 34.11 -7.65 23.02
C LYS A 1008 32.70 -7.21 22.66
N GLY A 1009 32.52 -6.50 21.54
CA GLY A 1009 31.22 -5.96 21.14
C GLY A 1009 30.27 -7.03 20.60
N ARG A 1010 29.04 -7.09 21.12
CA ARG A 1010 27.93 -7.89 20.60
C ARG A 1010 26.85 -6.98 20.03
N GLY A 1011 26.24 -7.40 18.92
CA GLY A 1011 25.11 -6.73 18.29
C GLY A 1011 23.84 -7.55 18.47
N ARG A 1012 22.71 -6.89 18.64
CA ARG A 1012 21.37 -7.51 18.67
C ARG A 1012 20.48 -6.79 17.67
N LEU A 1013 20.05 -7.50 16.64
CA LEU A 1013 19.17 -7.03 15.57
C LEU A 1013 17.75 -7.50 15.85
N CYS A 1014 16.77 -6.59 15.88
CA CYS A 1014 15.36 -6.93 16.08
C CYS A 1014 14.50 -6.30 14.99
N GLY A 1015 13.45 -6.99 14.57
CA GLY A 1015 12.32 -6.38 13.88
C GLY A 1015 11.40 -5.66 14.85
N VAL A 1016 10.45 -4.89 14.32
CA VAL A 1016 9.41 -4.20 15.08
C VAL A 1016 8.05 -4.60 14.51
N SER A 1017 7.17 -5.09 15.37
CA SER A 1017 5.78 -5.41 15.04
C SER A 1017 4.87 -4.70 16.04
N ALA A 1018 3.93 -3.89 15.55
CA ALA A 1018 3.02 -3.08 16.37
C ALA A 1018 3.71 -2.15 17.40
N GLY A 1019 4.94 -1.73 17.14
CA GLY A 1019 5.76 -0.89 18.03
C GLY A 1019 6.54 -1.66 19.10
N LEU A 1020 6.53 -3.00 19.08
CA LEU A 1020 7.31 -3.86 19.98
C LEU A 1020 8.41 -4.62 19.22
N PRO A 1021 9.56 -4.89 19.86
CA PRO A 1021 10.59 -5.76 19.30
C PRO A 1021 10.07 -7.18 19.00
N ASP A 1022 10.32 -7.67 17.78
CA ASP A 1022 10.01 -9.04 17.33
C ASP A 1022 11.23 -9.65 16.61
N ARG A 1023 11.35 -10.99 16.59
CA ARG A 1023 12.40 -11.74 15.86
C ARG A 1023 13.82 -11.22 16.09
N CYS A 1024 14.21 -11.06 17.35
CA CYS A 1024 15.56 -10.61 17.71
C CYS A 1024 16.62 -11.70 17.47
N GLN A 1025 17.73 -11.34 16.83
CA GLN A 1025 18.89 -12.18 16.61
C GLN A 1025 20.18 -11.48 17.07
N ASP A 1026 21.05 -12.23 17.72
CA ASP A 1026 22.37 -11.74 18.12
C ASP A 1026 23.41 -11.97 17.01
N VAL A 1027 24.28 -10.98 16.80
CA VAL A 1027 25.34 -10.98 15.79
C VAL A 1027 26.69 -10.57 16.42
N GLY A 1028 27.79 -11.14 15.92
CA GLY A 1028 29.13 -10.75 16.36
C GLY A 1028 29.49 -9.37 15.83
N ALA A 1029 29.79 -8.41 16.71
CA ALA A 1029 29.89 -7.01 16.32
C ALA A 1029 31.30 -6.41 16.42
N SER A 1030 32.15 -6.88 17.33
CA SER A 1030 33.58 -6.56 17.34
C SER A 1030 34.39 -7.68 17.96
N SER A 1031 35.51 -8.03 17.33
CA SER A 1031 36.46 -9.02 17.86
C SER A 1031 37.48 -8.41 18.83
N LYS A 1032 37.53 -7.07 18.93
CA LYS A 1032 38.43 -6.30 19.79
C LYS A 1032 37.71 -5.81 21.04
N GLU A 1033 38.49 -5.46 22.06
CA GLU A 1033 37.96 -4.76 23.23
C GLU A 1033 37.51 -3.34 22.84
N VAL A 1034 36.23 -3.05 23.07
CA VAL A 1034 35.63 -1.75 22.77
C VAL A 1034 35.53 -0.95 24.07
N LEU A 1035 35.95 0.32 24.03
CA LEU A 1035 35.82 1.24 25.15
C LEU A 1035 34.62 2.18 24.98
N SER A 1036 34.38 2.63 23.76
CA SER A 1036 33.25 3.50 23.42
C SER A 1036 32.71 3.16 22.03
N VAL A 1037 31.42 3.39 21.84
CA VAL A 1037 30.71 3.19 20.57
C VAL A 1037 29.82 4.39 20.28
N ALA A 1038 29.76 4.76 19.01
CA ALA A 1038 28.78 5.69 18.46
C ALA A 1038 28.24 5.11 17.15
N SER A 1039 26.98 5.37 16.84
CA SER A 1039 26.34 4.81 15.65
C SER A 1039 25.40 5.81 15.00
N ALA A 1040 25.17 5.65 13.70
CA ALA A 1040 24.20 6.42 12.93
C ALA A 1040 23.58 5.59 11.81
N LEU A 1041 22.32 5.89 11.48
CA LEU A 1041 21.62 5.33 10.33
C LEU A 1041 21.96 6.12 9.06
N LEU A 1042 22.33 5.43 7.99
CA LEU A 1042 22.52 5.99 6.65
C LEU A 1042 21.19 5.98 5.89
N SER A 1043 21.03 6.91 4.93
CA SER A 1043 19.80 7.02 4.14
C SER A 1043 19.47 5.76 3.31
N ASP A 1044 20.46 4.93 3.00
CA ASP A 1044 20.29 3.64 2.31
C ASP A 1044 20.02 2.45 3.25
N GLY A 1045 19.71 2.71 4.53
CA GLY A 1045 19.33 1.68 5.51
C GLY A 1045 20.50 0.95 6.16
N ARG A 1046 21.75 1.24 5.76
CA ARG A 1046 22.95 0.74 6.45
C ARG A 1046 23.16 1.50 7.76
N VAL A 1047 23.77 0.84 8.74
CA VAL A 1047 24.23 1.47 9.99
C VAL A 1047 25.73 1.67 9.93
N PHE A 1048 26.17 2.88 10.21
CA PHE A 1048 27.56 3.19 10.48
C PHE A 1048 27.83 3.01 11.97
N LEU A 1049 28.78 2.12 12.30
CA LEU A 1049 29.28 1.90 13.65
C LEU A 1049 30.69 2.48 13.76
N LEU A 1050 30.94 3.23 14.83
CA LEU A 1050 32.27 3.72 15.19
C LEU A 1050 32.62 3.23 16.59
N THR A 1051 33.77 2.58 16.73
CA THR A 1051 34.29 2.06 17.98
C THR A 1051 35.68 2.62 18.27
N SER A 1052 36.05 2.69 19.54
CA SER A 1052 37.42 2.97 19.98
C SER A 1052 37.96 1.85 20.85
N SER A 1053 39.21 1.44 20.65
CA SER A 1053 39.91 0.52 21.56
C SER A 1053 40.28 1.20 22.89
N ALA A 1054 40.73 0.42 23.87
CA ALA A 1054 41.31 0.93 25.12
C ALA A 1054 42.51 1.87 24.90
N SER A 1055 43.26 1.67 23.81
CA SER A 1055 44.37 2.55 23.38
C SER A 1055 43.92 3.83 22.67
N GLY A 1056 42.61 4.05 22.50
CA GLY A 1056 42.05 5.22 21.82
C GLY A 1056 42.14 5.18 20.30
N THR A 1057 42.27 3.99 19.68
CA THR A 1057 42.34 3.86 18.22
C THR A 1057 40.93 3.72 17.62
N PRO A 1058 40.49 4.62 16.71
CA PRO A 1058 39.15 4.57 16.12
C PRO A 1058 39.05 3.55 14.97
N HIS A 1059 38.01 2.73 15.01
CA HIS A 1059 37.61 1.83 13.92
C HIS A 1059 36.15 2.08 13.55
N TYR A 1060 35.82 1.90 12.29
CA TYR A 1060 34.44 1.92 11.82
C TYR A 1060 34.05 0.62 11.13
N ALA A 1061 32.75 0.35 11.10
CA ALA A 1061 32.15 -0.70 10.31
C ALA A 1061 30.83 -0.22 9.70
N LEU A 1062 30.51 -0.73 8.52
CA LEU A 1062 29.18 -0.58 7.91
C LEU A 1062 28.40 -1.88 8.10
N VAL A 1063 27.14 -1.76 8.52
CA VAL A 1063 26.28 -2.89 8.85
C VAL A 1063 25.00 -2.80 8.05
N GLY A 1064 24.72 -3.83 7.24
CA GLY A 1064 23.42 -3.96 6.57
C GLY A 1064 22.34 -4.44 7.54
N LEU A 1065 21.20 -3.76 7.62
CA LEU A 1065 20.07 -4.15 8.48
C LEU A 1065 18.92 -4.84 7.72
N GLY A 1066 18.91 -4.81 6.38
CA GLY A 1066 17.86 -5.41 5.53
C GLY A 1066 18.28 -6.76 4.92
N SER A 1067 17.33 -7.63 4.60
CA SER A 1067 17.55 -8.67 3.57
C SER A 1067 17.21 -8.08 2.21
N ALA A 1068 17.92 -8.50 1.15
CA ALA A 1068 17.59 -8.16 -0.23
C ALA A 1068 16.18 -8.62 -0.62
#